data_AF-A0A6L9Y1L9-F1
#
_entry.id   AF-A0A6L9Y1L9-F1
#
_cell.length_a   1.000
_cell.length_b   1.000
_cell.length_c   1.000
_cell.angle_alpha   90.00
_cell.angle_beta   90.00
_cell.angle_gamma   90.00
#
_symmetry.space_group_name_H-M   'P 1'
#
loop_
_entity.id
_entity.type
_entity.pdbx_description
1 polymer ?
#
loop_
_entity_poly.entity_id
_entity_poly.type
_entity_poly.pdbx_seq_one_letter_code
_entity_poly.pdbx_strand_id
1 'polypeptide(L)'
;MRLSRLKRLPSRVKRAARFEIHAYWRRQPIVPGSVLYESFSGNGMLCNPEAIFRKLLASPDLSHLTHTWVLSDFDQYASTIAEFAGRSDVTFVRYGSPAYLRALATSNYLVNNATFPPDFSKRDGQVYLNTWHGTPLKRMGYDIEDGALATANIIRNFVAADYLLAANPFMADQMYETAYKLRGIYRGTIVDEGYPRIDRQRLDEAGRASIRSKLVEAGIPLGDRKVILYAPTWKGTSFSEPNDDIDDLLTHVAAVESRIDTSRYAVLLKTHQIVHRLAHTRPELKRMLVPNELPTNEILGATDILVTDYSSIFFDFLETGRPVAFFAPDLADYNDTRGLYLEPDQWPGPVAMTAHELGDTLKTIAEDGDAIPAGHRERYLRMQQEYCGSEDGHASDRVVDIVFRGKTDGYRLRTDHSDGRTSILLYLGGMQPNGITTSVLNLLNNIDHSVYDVSAFFAQSTSPAAIAKQRAINPEVRQFPRVGGMNGPKARHLARHLHFRRGRIAEHRDHPLQDELWNDEWTRCFGDSVFEYVVDFSGYGPFWATLLLHSPDAKRSIWLHNDLASDAHREIDGRKRMLHSLTQIFTLYEQYDHLVSVSPTLSDINRRELAEYADPRKFVSALNTVDADHILEYSVADLRAASFDDETGTVPAWAEALLSPDDDVTTFVTVGRLSPEKNQGRLIRAFATVHAANPQTRLVIVGSGPLEDELNALIAELGLTGAVFLTGMQRNPHVIMAHADCFVLSSDYEGQPMVILEALVLGLPIVTVEFASAKNALPAGSGMVVPQTDEGVADGMAAFLRGEVPASVFDYHAYNRKAVDQFYRAIGATADEPQPV
;
A
#
# COMPACT_ATOMS: atom_id res chain seq x y z
N MET A 1 5.47 12.55 -36.13
CA MET A 1 5.60 12.62 -34.65
C MET A 1 4.34 13.31 -34.10
N ARG A 2 3.45 12.61 -33.38
CA ARG A 2 2.08 13.13 -33.04
C ARG A 2 2.14 14.45 -32.24
N LEU A 3 1.38 15.46 -32.64
CA LEU A 3 1.24 16.81 -32.05
C LEU A 3 1.00 16.82 -30.52
N SER A 4 0.45 15.74 -29.96
CA SER A 4 0.28 15.54 -28.52
C SER A 4 1.58 15.44 -27.72
N ARG A 5 2.70 15.04 -28.35
CA ARG A 5 4.03 14.99 -27.68
C ARG A 5 4.67 16.37 -27.54
N LEU A 6 4.37 17.32 -28.42
CA LEU A 6 4.89 18.70 -28.37
C LEU A 6 4.22 19.54 -27.28
N LYS A 7 2.89 19.39 -27.07
CA LYS A 7 2.16 20.07 -25.98
C LYS A 7 2.63 19.67 -24.57
N ARG A 8 3.24 18.49 -24.42
CA ARG A 8 3.78 17.98 -23.14
C ARG A 8 5.27 18.25 -22.94
N LEU A 9 5.93 18.95 -23.86
CA LEU A 9 7.37 19.21 -23.80
C LEU A 9 7.75 20.18 -22.65
N PRO A 10 7.04 21.30 -22.42
CA PRO A 10 7.38 22.22 -21.34
C PRO A 10 7.27 21.60 -19.94
N SER A 11 6.22 20.80 -19.69
CA SER A 11 6.03 20.11 -18.41
C SER A 11 7.08 19.03 -18.17
N ARG A 12 7.51 18.31 -19.23
CA ARG A 12 8.63 17.36 -19.16
C ARG A 12 9.96 18.04 -18.86
N VAL A 13 10.24 19.17 -19.50
CA VAL A 13 11.46 19.97 -19.24
C VAL A 13 11.46 20.52 -17.82
N LYS A 14 10.35 21.10 -17.35
CA LYS A 14 10.21 21.59 -15.96
C LYS A 14 10.43 20.45 -14.94
N ARG A 15 9.86 19.28 -15.20
CA ARG A 15 10.05 18.09 -14.36
C ARG A 15 11.49 17.60 -14.36
N ALA A 16 12.15 17.57 -15.53
CA ALA A 16 13.56 17.20 -15.64
C ALA A 16 14.47 18.18 -14.87
N ALA A 17 14.26 19.49 -15.05
CA ALA A 17 14.99 20.53 -14.33
C ALA A 17 14.82 20.41 -12.80
N ARG A 18 13.60 20.14 -12.32
CA ARG A 18 13.35 19.86 -10.89
C ARG A 18 14.19 18.69 -10.38
N PHE A 19 14.24 17.58 -11.12
CA PHE A 19 15.05 16.42 -10.74
C PHE A 19 16.56 16.72 -10.72
N GLU A 20 17.07 17.48 -11.70
CA GLU A 20 18.48 17.89 -11.73
C GLU A 20 18.83 18.81 -10.55
N ILE A 21 17.97 19.77 -10.23
CA ILE A 21 18.15 20.66 -9.07
C ILE A 21 18.15 19.85 -7.77
N HIS A 22 17.20 18.94 -7.59
CA HIS A 22 17.14 18.07 -6.43
C HIS A 22 18.42 17.23 -6.31
N ALA A 23 18.85 16.60 -7.40
CA ALA A 23 20.06 15.78 -7.44
C ALA A 23 21.36 16.58 -7.25
N TYR A 24 21.39 17.85 -7.62
CA TYR A 24 22.50 18.75 -7.30
C TYR A 24 22.61 18.98 -5.80
N TRP A 25 21.50 19.35 -5.14
CA TRP A 25 21.50 19.62 -3.70
C TRP A 25 21.74 18.38 -2.84
N ARG A 26 21.25 17.21 -3.26
CA ARG A 26 21.55 15.93 -2.60
C ARG A 26 23.03 15.55 -2.59
N ARG A 27 23.88 16.21 -3.39
CA ARG A 27 25.33 15.99 -3.38
C ARG A 27 26.09 17.00 -2.54
N GLN A 28 25.41 18.02 -2.02
CA GLN A 28 26.03 19.00 -1.14
C GLN A 28 26.09 18.42 0.29
N PRO A 29 27.07 18.86 1.11
CA PRO A 29 27.14 18.50 2.51
C PRO A 29 25.85 18.87 3.26
N ILE A 30 25.52 18.09 4.29
CA ILE A 30 24.53 18.50 5.28
C ILE A 30 25.09 19.72 6.02
N VAL A 31 24.25 20.73 6.27
CA VAL A 31 24.59 21.96 6.98
C VAL A 31 24.33 21.72 8.47
N PRO A 32 25.36 21.60 9.32
CA PRO A 32 25.16 21.33 10.75
C PRO A 32 24.30 22.39 11.43
N GLY A 33 23.41 22.00 12.33
CA GLY A 33 22.55 22.91 13.09
C GLY A 33 21.45 23.60 12.28
N SER A 34 21.25 23.24 11.01
CA SER A 34 20.11 23.73 10.23
C SER A 34 18.87 22.85 10.44
N VAL A 35 17.71 23.48 10.62
CA VAL A 35 16.43 22.82 10.86
C VAL A 35 15.41 23.24 9.81
N LEU A 36 14.82 22.27 9.12
CA LEU A 36 13.70 22.48 8.20
C LEU A 36 12.38 22.12 8.87
N TYR A 37 11.41 23.01 8.80
CA TYR A 37 10.05 22.79 9.32
C TYR A 37 9.05 22.82 8.16
N GLU A 38 8.18 21.82 8.09
CA GLU A 38 7.07 21.76 7.16
C GLU A 38 5.80 21.29 7.89
N SER A 39 4.71 22.05 7.76
CA SER A 39 3.40 21.60 8.23
C SER A 39 2.43 21.48 7.05
N PHE A 40 1.76 20.34 6.91
CA PHE A 40 0.74 20.08 5.88
C PHE A 40 1.14 20.52 4.46
N SER A 41 2.33 20.12 3.99
CA SER A 41 2.88 20.54 2.68
C SER A 41 3.05 22.06 2.52
N GLY A 42 3.40 22.74 3.63
CA GLY A 42 3.65 24.17 3.69
C GLY A 42 2.40 25.02 3.94
N ASN A 43 1.31 24.45 4.46
CA ASN A 43 0.08 25.21 4.71
C ASN A 43 0.15 26.04 6.00
N GLY A 44 1.14 26.92 6.09
CA GLY A 44 1.37 27.79 7.23
C GLY A 44 2.35 27.22 8.26
N MET A 45 2.63 28.04 9.26
CA MET A 45 3.33 27.65 10.49
C MET A 45 2.31 27.18 11.51
N LEU A 46 2.07 25.87 11.57
CA LEU A 46 1.01 25.27 12.38
C LEU A 46 1.49 24.00 13.10
N CYS A 47 0.67 23.52 14.05
CA CYS A 47 0.77 22.20 14.67
C CYS A 47 2.09 22.00 15.45
N ASN A 48 2.46 20.74 15.71
CA ASN A 48 3.64 20.37 16.49
C ASN A 48 4.94 21.01 15.96
N PRO A 49 5.21 21.09 14.63
CA PRO A 49 6.42 21.74 14.12
C PRO A 49 6.54 23.21 14.54
N GLU A 50 5.43 23.94 14.63
CA GLU A 50 5.41 25.35 15.03
C GLU A 50 5.73 25.54 16.51
N ALA A 51 5.14 24.72 17.38
CA ALA A 51 5.43 24.75 18.80
C ALA A 51 6.91 24.38 19.09
N ILE A 52 7.43 23.34 18.43
CA ILE A 52 8.84 22.95 18.52
C ILE A 52 9.75 24.09 18.06
N PHE A 53 9.45 24.70 16.91
CA PHE A 53 10.21 25.84 16.39
C PHE A 53 10.29 26.99 17.39
N ARG A 54 9.16 27.42 17.96
CA ARG A 54 9.15 28.50 18.95
C ARG A 54 9.93 28.12 20.20
N LYS A 55 9.82 26.86 20.65
CA LYS A 55 10.58 26.39 21.81
C LYS A 55 12.08 26.41 21.56
N LEU A 56 12.53 26.02 20.38
CA LEU A 56 13.94 26.10 19.98
C LEU A 56 14.43 27.55 19.95
N LEU A 57 13.66 28.48 19.37
CA LEU A 57 14.01 29.91 19.38
C LEU A 57 14.12 30.51 20.79
N ALA A 58 13.35 29.97 21.74
CA ALA A 58 13.34 30.40 23.13
C ALA A 58 14.42 29.71 23.98
N SER A 59 15.19 28.76 23.43
CA SER A 59 16.21 27.97 24.16
C SER A 59 17.61 28.54 23.92
N PRO A 60 18.23 29.25 24.89
CA PRO A 60 19.49 29.97 24.66
C PRO A 60 20.67 29.07 24.28
N ASP A 61 20.70 27.84 24.82
CA ASP A 61 21.72 26.83 24.52
C ASP A 61 21.65 26.31 23.07
N LEU A 62 20.49 26.46 22.42
CA LEU A 62 20.24 26.06 21.04
C LEU A 62 20.22 27.25 20.06
N SER A 63 20.70 28.42 20.48
CA SER A 63 20.78 29.64 19.65
C SER A 63 21.74 29.53 18.45
N HIS A 64 22.56 28.48 18.42
CA HIS A 64 23.43 28.15 17.29
C HIS A 64 22.66 27.53 16.10
N LEU A 65 21.39 27.15 16.29
CA LEU A 65 20.57 26.59 15.23
C LEU A 65 20.11 27.65 14.24
N THR A 66 19.87 27.23 13.00
CA THR A 66 19.27 28.07 11.94
C THR A 66 18.00 27.41 11.44
N HIS A 67 16.99 28.22 11.14
CA HIS A 67 15.64 27.74 10.96
C HIS A 67 15.11 28.08 9.57
N THR A 68 14.67 27.07 8.84
CA THR A 68 14.02 27.23 7.54
C THR A 68 12.58 26.74 7.61
N TRP A 69 11.62 27.62 7.33
CA TRP A 69 10.20 27.29 7.27
C TRP A 69 9.69 27.17 5.85
N VAL A 70 8.91 26.12 5.60
CA VAL A 70 8.28 25.87 4.30
C VAL A 70 6.86 26.41 4.29
N LEU A 71 6.56 27.25 3.30
CA LEU A 71 5.22 27.81 3.07
C LEU A 71 4.76 27.57 1.63
N SER A 72 3.48 27.29 1.40
CA SER A 72 2.93 27.08 0.06
C SER A 72 2.75 28.39 -0.70
N ASP A 73 2.44 29.47 0.02
CA ASP A 73 2.10 30.78 -0.52
C ASP A 73 2.60 31.88 0.42
N PHE A 74 3.48 32.77 -0.06
CA PHE A 74 4.03 33.84 0.78
C PHE A 74 3.08 35.02 0.98
N ASP A 75 2.17 35.25 0.03
CA ASP A 75 1.22 36.36 0.13
C ASP A 75 0.14 36.00 1.15
N GLN A 76 -0.31 34.74 1.15
CA GLN A 76 -1.28 34.24 2.14
C GLN A 76 -0.74 34.29 3.59
N TYR A 77 0.56 34.03 3.79
CA TYR A 77 1.18 33.98 5.13
C TYR A 77 2.11 35.17 5.40
N ALA A 78 1.86 36.32 4.78
CA ALA A 78 2.70 37.51 4.91
C ALA A 78 2.83 38.01 6.36
N SER A 79 1.76 37.89 7.16
CA SER A 79 1.77 38.25 8.60
C SER A 79 2.73 37.37 9.40
N THR A 80 2.73 36.06 9.14
CA THR A 80 3.67 35.10 9.75
C THR A 80 5.11 35.42 9.35
N ILE A 81 5.37 35.75 8.08
CA ILE A 81 6.71 36.14 7.62
C ILE A 81 7.16 37.43 8.31
N ALA A 82 6.25 38.41 8.43
CA ALA A 82 6.54 39.69 9.08
C ALA A 82 6.87 39.54 10.57
N GLU A 83 6.23 38.60 11.28
CA GLU A 83 6.51 38.29 12.69
C GLU A 83 7.99 37.99 12.94
N PHE A 84 8.65 37.31 11.98
CA PHE A 84 10.05 36.89 12.10
C PHE A 84 11.02 37.67 11.20
N ALA A 85 10.58 38.75 10.54
CA ALA A 85 11.40 39.50 9.60
C ALA A 85 12.67 40.12 10.23
N GLY A 86 12.66 40.38 11.54
CA GLY A 86 13.82 40.88 12.29
C GLY A 86 14.86 39.83 12.69
N ARG A 87 14.60 38.54 12.41
CA ARG A 87 15.45 37.42 12.81
C ARG A 87 16.31 36.92 11.64
N SER A 88 17.62 37.05 11.76
CA SER A 88 18.57 36.58 10.73
C SER A 88 18.76 35.05 10.73
N ASP A 89 18.36 34.39 11.82
CA ASP A 89 18.39 32.93 12.00
C ASP A 89 17.14 32.23 11.47
N VAL A 90 16.15 32.97 10.93
CA VAL A 90 14.91 32.43 10.36
C VAL A 90 14.81 32.75 8.88
N THR A 91 14.54 31.75 8.04
CA THR A 91 14.37 31.88 6.60
C THR A 91 13.09 31.18 6.14
N PHE A 92 12.40 31.75 5.15
CA PHE A 92 11.21 31.15 4.55
C PHE A 92 11.48 30.68 3.12
N VAL A 93 10.99 29.50 2.77
CA VAL A 93 11.09 28.94 1.41
C VAL A 93 9.74 28.46 0.91
N ARG A 94 9.48 28.63 -0.39
CA ARG A 94 8.22 28.19 -0.99
C ARG A 94 8.24 26.68 -1.25
N TYR A 95 7.19 25.96 -0.87
CA TYR A 95 7.03 24.51 -1.12
C TYR A 95 7.29 24.17 -2.60
N GLY A 96 8.07 23.12 -2.84
CA GLY A 96 8.43 22.65 -4.19
C GLY A 96 9.36 23.57 -5.01
N SER A 97 9.82 24.70 -4.44
CA SER A 97 10.81 25.58 -5.09
C SER A 97 12.22 25.00 -5.07
N PRO A 98 13.17 25.52 -5.88
CA PRO A 98 14.58 25.15 -5.78
C PRO A 98 15.18 25.35 -4.38
N ALA A 99 14.76 26.39 -3.66
CA ALA A 99 15.19 26.66 -2.29
C ALA A 99 14.64 25.62 -1.30
N TYR A 100 13.40 25.16 -1.50
CA TYR A 100 12.84 24.03 -0.76
C TYR A 100 13.63 22.74 -0.99
N LEU A 101 13.93 22.41 -2.24
CA LEU A 101 14.71 21.21 -2.58
C LEU A 101 16.13 21.26 -1.98
N ARG A 102 16.73 22.45 -1.93
CA ARG A 102 17.98 22.69 -1.21
C ARG A 102 17.82 22.38 0.28
N ALA A 103 16.88 23.07 0.93
CA ALA A 103 16.68 22.94 2.37
C ALA A 103 16.37 21.48 2.76
N LEU A 104 15.49 20.79 2.03
CA LEU A 104 15.18 19.38 2.28
C LEU A 104 16.39 18.46 2.15
N ALA A 105 17.25 18.72 1.15
CA ALA A 105 18.42 17.89 0.88
C ALA A 105 19.61 18.19 1.82
N THR A 106 19.71 19.40 2.39
CA THR A 106 20.90 19.82 3.14
C THR A 106 20.65 20.12 4.61
N SER A 107 19.41 20.11 5.09
CA SER A 107 19.15 20.41 6.51
C SER A 107 19.55 19.25 7.41
N ASN A 108 20.14 19.56 8.56
CA ASN A 108 20.55 18.57 9.55
C ASN A 108 19.34 17.99 10.30
N TYR A 109 18.37 18.82 10.67
CA TYR A 109 17.11 18.37 11.26
C TYR A 109 15.94 18.63 10.31
N LEU A 110 15.04 17.66 10.20
CA LEU A 110 13.81 17.72 9.42
C LEU A 110 12.63 17.51 10.37
N VAL A 111 11.70 18.46 10.43
CA VAL A 111 10.49 18.38 11.28
C VAL A 111 9.26 18.48 10.38
N ASN A 112 8.45 17.42 10.32
CA ASN A 112 7.25 17.35 9.50
C ASN A 112 6.10 16.70 10.27
N ASN A 113 4.87 17.17 10.07
CA ASN A 113 3.66 16.61 10.73
C ASN A 113 2.78 15.75 9.80
N ALA A 114 3.23 15.51 8.58
CA ALA A 114 2.57 14.71 7.56
C ALA A 114 3.62 13.83 6.85
N THR A 115 3.88 14.04 5.58
CA THR A 115 4.87 13.28 4.80
C THR A 115 5.62 14.20 3.85
N PHE A 116 6.92 13.98 3.67
CA PHE A 116 7.63 14.54 2.54
C PHE A 116 7.24 13.83 1.23
N PRO A 117 7.42 14.48 0.06
CA PRO A 117 6.96 13.95 -1.22
C PRO A 117 7.66 12.65 -1.64
N PRO A 118 7.13 11.86 -2.61
CA PRO A 118 7.66 10.55 -3.00
C PRO A 118 9.13 10.50 -3.48
N ASP A 119 9.72 11.64 -3.85
CA ASP A 119 11.13 11.79 -4.21
C ASP A 119 12.05 12.04 -3.00
N PHE A 120 11.52 12.31 -1.81
CA PHE A 120 12.32 12.43 -0.58
C PHE A 120 13.00 11.10 -0.25
N SER A 121 14.27 11.14 0.14
CA SER A 121 15.03 10.00 0.68
C SER A 121 15.93 10.57 1.76
N LYS A 122 15.83 10.04 2.99
CA LYS A 122 16.66 10.50 4.11
C LYS A 122 18.13 10.24 3.75
N ARG A 123 19.01 11.18 4.09
CA ARG A 123 20.45 11.06 3.91
C ARG A 123 21.12 10.86 5.25
N ASP A 124 22.25 10.15 5.25
CA ASP A 124 23.13 10.09 6.40
C ASP A 124 23.49 11.49 6.89
N GLY A 125 23.43 11.67 8.22
CA GLY A 125 23.63 12.96 8.89
C GLY A 125 22.37 13.84 8.97
N GLN A 126 21.24 13.43 8.40
CA GLN A 126 19.95 14.04 8.69
C GLN A 126 19.26 13.33 9.86
N VAL A 127 18.53 14.10 10.67
CA VAL A 127 17.64 13.62 11.73
C VAL A 127 16.21 14.03 11.36
N TYR A 128 15.34 13.05 11.18
CA TYR A 128 13.95 13.25 10.79
C TYR A 128 12.99 12.96 11.94
N LEU A 129 12.34 14.03 12.43
CA LEU A 129 11.20 13.97 13.34
C LEU A 129 9.90 14.08 12.54
N ASN A 130 9.13 13.00 12.51
CA ASN A 130 7.75 13.02 12.03
C ASN A 130 6.80 13.10 13.23
N THR A 131 6.13 14.24 13.38
CA THR A 131 5.27 14.49 14.55
C THR A 131 3.86 13.93 14.40
N TRP A 132 3.48 13.52 13.18
CA TRP A 132 2.09 13.37 12.76
C TRP A 132 1.21 14.54 13.22
N HIS A 133 -0.11 14.35 13.26
CA HIS A 133 -1.06 15.45 13.44
C HIS A 133 -2.33 15.10 14.23
N GLY A 134 -2.34 14.04 15.03
CA GLY A 134 -3.50 13.74 15.89
C GLY A 134 -3.64 12.28 16.28
N THR A 135 -4.22 12.06 17.45
CA THR A 135 -4.78 10.77 17.88
C THR A 135 -5.83 10.31 16.86
N PRO A 136 -5.76 9.08 16.33
CA PRO A 136 -6.68 8.67 15.29
C PRO A 136 -8.07 8.31 15.84
N LEU A 137 -9.12 8.96 15.33
CA LEU A 137 -10.50 8.49 15.54
C LEU A 137 -10.92 7.51 14.42
N LYS A 138 -10.56 7.85 13.18
CA LYS A 138 -10.90 7.07 11.98
C LYS A 138 -9.88 5.96 11.78
N ARG A 139 -10.33 4.82 11.26
CA ARG A 139 -9.39 3.79 10.79
C ARG A 139 -8.45 4.37 9.73
N MET A 140 -7.22 3.90 9.72
CA MET A 140 -6.17 4.36 8.80
C MET A 140 -5.13 3.27 8.56
N GLY A 141 -4.10 3.56 7.77
CA GLY A 141 -3.09 2.55 7.50
C GLY A 141 -3.69 1.40 6.70
N TYR A 142 -3.44 0.17 7.16
CA TYR A 142 -3.98 -1.08 6.64
C TYR A 142 -5.38 -1.42 7.18
N ASP A 143 -5.90 -0.68 8.17
CA ASP A 143 -7.21 -0.94 8.77
C ASP A 143 -8.38 -0.41 7.91
N ILE A 144 -8.09 0.24 6.78
CA ILE A 144 -9.07 0.71 5.79
C ILE A 144 -9.00 -0.14 4.52
N GLU A 145 -10.13 -0.23 3.82
CA GLU A 145 -10.17 -0.81 2.48
C GLU A 145 -9.19 -0.07 1.56
N ASP A 146 -8.42 -0.82 0.77
CA ASP A 146 -7.34 -0.30 -0.08
C ASP A 146 -6.23 0.48 0.65
N GLY A 147 -6.15 0.35 1.97
CA GLY A 147 -5.24 1.12 2.82
C GLY A 147 -3.76 1.02 2.44
N ALA A 148 -3.31 -0.17 2.05
CA ALA A 148 -1.96 -0.41 1.55
C ALA A 148 -1.55 0.53 0.40
N LEU A 149 -2.43 0.71 -0.60
CA LEU A 149 -2.15 1.53 -1.77
C LEU A 149 -2.22 3.03 -1.44
N ALA A 150 -3.18 3.42 -0.61
CA ALA A 150 -3.38 4.81 -0.19
C ALA A 150 -2.23 5.33 0.69
N THR A 151 -1.59 4.43 1.45
CA THR A 151 -0.60 4.79 2.48
C THR A 151 0.86 4.60 2.04
N ALA A 152 1.09 4.28 0.76
CA ALA A 152 2.43 3.97 0.23
C ALA A 152 3.50 5.06 0.48
N ASN A 153 3.15 6.35 0.43
CA ASN A 153 4.10 7.42 0.78
C ASN A 153 4.21 7.63 2.30
N ILE A 154 3.17 7.28 3.06
CA ILE A 154 3.14 7.41 4.52
C ILE A 154 4.11 6.40 5.14
N ILE A 155 3.96 5.11 4.82
CA ILE A 155 4.82 4.04 5.36
C ILE A 155 6.29 4.35 5.11
N ARG A 156 6.61 4.82 3.90
CA ARG A 156 7.95 5.21 3.46
C ARG A 156 8.56 6.34 4.29
N ASN A 157 7.75 7.33 4.70
CA ASN A 157 8.22 8.40 5.57
C ASN A 157 8.37 7.91 7.01
N PHE A 158 7.50 7.02 7.49
CA PHE A 158 7.61 6.45 8.83
C PHE A 158 8.88 5.61 9.00
N VAL A 159 9.14 4.66 8.09
CA VAL A 159 10.36 3.84 8.16
C VAL A 159 11.66 4.61 7.92
N ALA A 160 11.57 5.85 7.40
CA ALA A 160 12.70 6.74 7.25
C ALA A 160 12.86 7.72 8.42
N ALA A 161 11.88 7.86 9.32
CA ALA A 161 11.96 8.77 10.45
C ALA A 161 12.88 8.22 11.54
N ASP A 162 13.68 9.09 12.14
CA ASP A 162 14.45 8.76 13.35
C ASP A 162 13.56 8.82 14.59
N TYR A 163 12.56 9.71 14.56
CA TYR A 163 11.59 9.90 15.62
C TYR A 163 10.16 9.99 15.06
N LEU A 164 9.26 9.20 15.61
CA LEU A 164 7.81 9.31 15.44
C LEU A 164 7.21 9.83 16.75
N LEU A 165 6.42 10.91 16.70
CA LEU A 165 5.78 11.45 17.90
C LEU A 165 4.37 10.89 18.07
N ALA A 166 4.09 10.32 19.23
CA ALA A 166 2.76 9.94 19.66
C ALA A 166 2.25 10.92 20.72
N ALA A 167 0.97 11.31 20.62
CA ALA A 167 0.32 12.14 21.63
C ALA A 167 0.04 11.35 22.93
N ASN A 168 -0.19 10.05 22.80
CA ASN A 168 -0.56 9.14 23.88
C ASN A 168 -0.26 7.68 23.47
N PRO A 169 -0.30 6.74 24.44
CA PRO A 169 -0.03 5.34 24.17
C PRO A 169 -0.95 4.72 23.11
N PHE A 170 -2.24 5.07 23.09
CA PHE A 170 -3.19 4.58 22.08
C PHE A 170 -2.73 4.89 20.66
N MET A 171 -2.23 6.10 20.41
CA MET A 171 -1.68 6.45 19.10
C MET A 171 -0.43 5.62 18.77
N ALA A 172 0.45 5.36 19.74
CA ALA A 172 1.62 4.50 19.52
C ALA A 172 1.21 3.06 19.16
N ASP A 173 0.32 2.46 19.95
CA ASP A 173 -0.08 1.06 19.83
C ASP A 173 -1.02 0.83 18.63
N GLN A 174 -2.09 1.62 18.53
CA GLN A 174 -3.11 1.43 17.51
C GLN A 174 -2.68 2.00 16.17
N MET A 175 -2.11 3.20 16.13
CA MET A 175 -1.77 3.84 14.86
C MET A 175 -0.49 3.28 14.27
N TYR A 176 0.63 3.45 14.96
CA TYR A 176 1.95 3.14 14.42
C TYR A 176 2.20 1.64 14.36
N GLU A 177 2.06 0.96 15.49
CA GLU A 177 2.40 -0.46 15.59
C GLU A 177 1.41 -1.37 14.86
N THR A 178 0.11 -1.13 15.04
CA THR A 178 -0.95 -1.99 14.48
C THR A 178 -1.39 -1.52 13.10
N ALA A 179 -2.05 -0.36 13.00
CA ALA A 179 -2.69 0.08 11.77
C ALA A 179 -1.69 0.38 10.64
N TYR A 180 -0.48 0.87 10.94
CA TYR A 180 0.60 1.01 9.94
C TYR A 180 1.61 -0.14 9.95
N LYS A 181 1.40 -1.17 10.79
CA LYS A 181 2.21 -2.38 10.88
C LYS A 181 3.71 -2.11 11.08
N LEU A 182 4.10 -1.13 11.90
CA LEU A 182 5.51 -0.75 12.04
C LEU A 182 6.36 -1.71 12.88
N ARG A 183 5.74 -2.63 13.64
CA ARG A 183 6.46 -3.69 14.37
C ARG A 183 7.36 -4.49 13.42
N GLY A 184 8.51 -4.93 13.89
CA GLY A 184 9.51 -5.71 13.14
C GLY A 184 10.40 -4.89 12.19
N ILE A 185 9.91 -3.78 11.62
CA ILE A 185 10.60 -3.05 10.54
C ILE A 185 11.04 -1.63 10.89
N TYR A 186 10.36 -0.94 11.79
CA TYR A 186 10.75 0.42 12.18
C TYR A 186 11.98 0.37 13.09
N ARG A 187 12.99 1.19 12.77
CA ARG A 187 14.28 1.23 13.48
C ARG A 187 14.52 2.53 14.26
N GLY A 188 13.62 3.50 14.13
CA GLY A 188 13.68 4.74 14.89
C GLY A 188 13.04 4.62 16.27
N THR A 189 12.85 5.76 16.93
CA THR A 189 12.21 5.85 18.24
C THR A 189 10.78 6.34 18.10
N ILE A 190 9.82 5.75 18.82
CA ILE A 190 8.50 6.38 19.04
C ILE A 190 8.58 7.13 20.37
N VAL A 191 8.28 8.43 20.34
CA VAL A 191 8.29 9.34 21.48
C VAL A 191 6.86 9.48 22.00
N ASP A 192 6.60 8.99 23.22
CA ASP A 192 5.28 8.98 23.85
C ASP A 192 5.20 10.04 24.97
N GLU A 193 5.46 11.30 24.59
CA GLU A 193 5.66 12.42 25.52
C GLU A 193 4.68 13.57 25.36
N GLY A 194 3.55 13.29 24.70
CA GLY A 194 2.53 14.30 24.42
C GLY A 194 2.86 15.14 23.19
N TYR A 195 2.00 16.11 22.91
CA TYR A 195 2.06 16.91 21.69
C TYR A 195 2.44 18.37 21.97
N PRO A 196 3.57 18.86 21.39
CA PRO A 196 3.98 20.25 21.48
C PRO A 196 2.88 21.27 21.15
N ARG A 197 1.97 20.96 20.21
CA ARG A 197 0.87 21.86 19.88
C ARG A 197 -0.15 22.04 21.00
N ILE A 198 -0.29 21.07 21.91
CA ILE A 198 -1.21 21.15 23.04
C ILE A 198 -0.67 22.11 24.11
N ASP A 199 0.66 22.29 24.23
CA ASP A 199 1.24 23.36 25.06
C ASP A 199 0.72 24.75 24.64
N ARG A 200 0.49 24.97 23.33
CA ARG A 200 -0.08 26.21 22.78
C ARG A 200 -1.55 26.44 23.17
N GLN A 201 -2.23 25.41 23.66
CA GLN A 201 -3.63 25.46 24.10
C GLN A 201 -3.77 26.00 25.53
N ARG A 202 -2.70 25.92 26.32
CA ARG A 202 -2.66 26.45 27.68
C ARG A 202 -2.44 27.95 27.64
N LEU A 203 -3.54 28.70 27.66
CA LEU A 203 -3.56 30.15 27.62
C LEU A 203 -3.89 30.72 29.00
N ASP A 204 -3.07 31.67 29.45
CA ASP A 204 -3.44 32.58 30.52
C ASP A 204 -4.42 33.66 30.02
N GLU A 205 -4.82 34.56 30.91
CA GLU A 205 -5.77 35.63 30.58
C GLU A 205 -5.26 36.53 29.43
N ALA A 206 -3.97 36.86 29.43
CA ALA A 206 -3.32 37.65 28.39
C ALA A 206 -3.30 36.92 27.04
N GLY A 207 -2.99 35.62 27.05
CA GLY A 207 -3.03 34.75 25.88
C GLY A 207 -4.43 34.68 25.29
N ARG A 208 -5.47 34.44 26.11
CA ARG A 208 -6.86 34.45 25.64
C ARG A 208 -7.24 35.81 25.05
N ALA A 209 -6.86 36.92 25.69
CA ALA A 209 -7.10 38.26 25.16
C ALA A 209 -6.40 38.51 23.80
N SER A 210 -5.16 38.03 23.64
CA SER A 210 -4.42 38.13 22.38
C SER A 210 -5.12 37.38 21.24
N ILE A 211 -5.55 36.14 21.47
CA ILE A 211 -6.29 35.36 20.46
C ILE A 211 -7.60 36.04 20.10
N ARG A 212 -8.33 36.57 21.08
CA ARG A 212 -9.56 37.33 20.85
C ARG A 212 -9.29 38.58 20.01
N SER A 213 -8.21 39.32 20.25
CA SER A 213 -7.81 40.47 19.43
C SER A 213 -7.57 40.06 17.97
N LYS A 214 -6.80 38.99 17.73
CA LYS A 214 -6.53 38.47 16.38
C LYS A 214 -7.82 38.07 15.64
N LEU A 215 -8.78 37.46 16.34
CA LEU A 215 -10.08 37.12 15.76
C LEU A 215 -10.88 38.39 15.41
N VAL A 216 -10.87 39.40 16.27
CA VAL A 216 -11.54 40.70 16.01
C VAL A 216 -10.89 41.44 14.84
N GLU A 217 -9.56 41.46 14.77
CA GLU A 217 -8.79 42.03 13.64
C GLU A 217 -9.10 41.33 12.32
N ALA A 218 -9.38 40.02 12.37
CA ALA A 218 -9.84 39.24 11.21
C ALA A 218 -11.30 39.53 10.80
N GLY A 219 -12.00 40.41 11.52
CA GLY A 219 -13.38 40.81 11.22
C GLY A 219 -14.46 40.00 11.94
N ILE A 220 -14.11 39.26 13.00
CA ILE A 220 -15.05 38.50 13.83
C ILE A 220 -15.45 39.35 15.04
N PRO A 221 -16.65 39.93 15.10
CA PRO A 221 -17.03 40.79 16.22
C PRO A 221 -17.30 39.94 17.46
N LEU A 222 -16.35 39.78 18.38
CA LEU A 222 -16.56 38.93 19.56
C LEU A 222 -17.26 39.65 20.72
N GLY A 223 -16.89 40.91 20.99
CA GLY A 223 -17.28 41.59 22.24
C GLY A 223 -16.82 40.80 23.46
N ASP A 224 -17.66 40.70 24.49
CA ASP A 224 -17.38 39.91 25.71
C ASP A 224 -17.92 38.47 25.64
N ARG A 225 -18.39 38.04 24.46
CA ARG A 225 -19.05 36.75 24.29
C ARG A 225 -18.09 35.58 24.47
N LYS A 226 -18.61 34.50 25.06
CA LYS A 226 -17.99 33.18 25.09
C LYS A 226 -17.96 32.57 23.70
N VAL A 227 -16.99 31.71 23.43
CA VAL A 227 -16.75 31.14 22.10
C VAL A 227 -17.27 29.71 22.04
N ILE A 228 -18.18 29.43 21.11
CA ILE A 228 -18.52 28.08 20.66
C ILE A 228 -17.78 27.86 19.36
N LEU A 229 -16.83 26.93 19.32
CA LEU A 229 -16.11 26.61 18.09
C LEU A 229 -16.77 25.42 17.41
N TYR A 230 -17.31 25.65 16.22
CA TYR A 230 -17.81 24.60 15.35
C TYR A 230 -16.74 24.21 14.32
N ALA A 231 -16.22 23.00 14.45
CA ALA A 231 -15.13 22.44 13.64
C ALA A 231 -15.55 21.09 13.00
N PRO A 232 -16.35 21.12 11.92
CA PRO A 232 -16.77 19.91 11.21
C PRO A 232 -15.66 19.34 10.32
N THR A 233 -15.65 18.01 10.14
CA THR A 233 -14.81 17.34 9.13
C THR A 233 -15.34 17.57 7.72
N TRP A 234 -14.43 17.48 6.74
CA TRP A 234 -14.79 17.59 5.33
C TRP A 234 -15.27 16.26 4.76
N LYS A 235 -16.37 16.27 3.98
CA LYS A 235 -16.97 15.08 3.37
C LYS A 235 -16.32 14.74 2.03
N GLY A 236 -15.66 13.58 1.97
CA GLY A 236 -14.75 13.15 0.91
C GLY A 236 -15.32 12.96 -0.51
N THR A 237 -16.63 12.94 -0.66
CA THR A 237 -17.32 12.62 -1.92
C THR A 237 -17.63 13.86 -2.78
N SER A 238 -17.68 15.06 -2.20
CA SER A 238 -18.01 16.32 -2.92
C SER A 238 -16.76 17.12 -3.33
N PHE A 239 -15.82 16.48 -4.04
CA PHE A 239 -14.84 17.26 -4.82
C PHE A 239 -15.51 17.98 -6.02
N SER A 240 -16.67 17.49 -6.44
CA SER A 240 -17.41 17.98 -7.60
C SER A 240 -18.30 19.18 -7.30
N GLU A 241 -18.86 19.32 -6.08
CA GLU A 241 -19.88 20.36 -5.78
C GLU A 241 -19.68 21.04 -4.40
N PRO A 242 -18.61 21.84 -4.22
CA PRO A 242 -18.26 22.43 -2.93
C PRO A 242 -19.21 23.53 -2.39
N ASN A 243 -20.20 23.95 -3.18
CA ASN A 243 -21.12 25.02 -2.81
C ASN A 243 -22.24 24.54 -1.87
N ASP A 244 -22.75 23.33 -2.08
CA ASP A 244 -23.86 22.77 -1.32
C ASP A 244 -23.46 22.57 0.15
N ASP A 245 -22.23 22.10 0.38
CA ASP A 245 -21.63 21.97 1.72
C ASP A 245 -21.64 23.31 2.51
N ILE A 246 -21.52 24.45 1.82
CA ILE A 246 -21.42 25.77 2.46
C ILE A 246 -22.80 26.28 2.87
N ASP A 247 -23.80 26.08 2.01
CA ASP A 247 -25.19 26.48 2.30
C ASP A 247 -25.78 25.61 3.42
N ASP A 248 -25.38 24.33 3.50
CA ASP A 248 -25.68 23.46 4.64
C ASP A 248 -25.02 23.95 5.93
N LEU A 249 -23.72 24.31 5.90
CA LEU A 249 -23.02 24.87 7.06
C LEU A 249 -23.70 26.14 7.58
N LEU A 250 -24.13 27.04 6.69
CA LEU A 250 -24.89 28.24 7.05
C LEU A 250 -26.22 27.89 7.72
N THR A 251 -26.95 26.93 7.15
CA THR A 251 -28.23 26.47 7.69
C THR A 251 -28.06 25.86 9.08
N HIS A 252 -27.03 25.04 9.28
CA HIS A 252 -26.69 24.46 10.57
C HIS A 252 -26.34 25.53 11.62
N VAL A 253 -25.48 26.49 11.27
CA VAL A 253 -25.11 27.58 12.20
C VAL A 253 -26.33 28.42 12.55
N ALA A 254 -27.19 28.76 11.58
CA ALA A 254 -28.40 29.53 11.84
C ALA A 254 -29.38 28.78 12.78
N ALA A 255 -29.54 27.47 12.59
CA ALA A 255 -30.34 26.64 13.48
C ALA A 255 -29.79 26.63 14.92
N VAL A 256 -28.47 26.52 15.08
CA VAL A 256 -27.80 26.62 16.38
C VAL A 256 -27.97 28.01 17.01
N GLU A 257 -27.69 29.09 16.26
CA GLU A 257 -27.82 30.47 16.74
C GLU A 257 -29.26 30.79 17.19
N SER A 258 -30.28 30.14 16.60
CA SER A 258 -31.69 30.33 16.98
C SER A 258 -32.05 29.73 18.35
N ARG A 259 -31.19 28.87 18.92
CA ARG A 259 -31.43 28.10 20.15
C ARG A 259 -30.59 28.54 21.34
N ILE A 260 -29.54 29.30 21.10
CA ILE A 260 -28.61 29.77 22.12
C ILE A 260 -28.76 31.28 22.37
N ASP A 261 -28.28 31.75 23.52
CA ASP A 261 -28.16 33.17 23.80
C ASP A 261 -26.96 33.78 23.05
N THR A 262 -27.22 34.33 21.86
CA THR A 262 -26.20 34.96 21.01
C THR A 262 -25.64 36.29 21.55
N SER A 263 -26.24 36.83 22.63
CA SER A 263 -25.67 37.94 23.40
C SER A 263 -24.57 37.48 24.36
N ARG A 264 -24.61 36.19 24.77
CA ARG A 264 -23.60 35.54 25.61
C ARG A 264 -22.58 34.75 24.81
N TYR A 265 -22.98 34.12 23.70
CA TYR A 265 -22.11 33.25 22.89
C TYR A 265 -21.93 33.75 21.46
N ALA A 266 -20.73 33.53 20.93
CA ALA A 266 -20.40 33.67 19.52
C ALA A 266 -20.05 32.30 18.95
N VAL A 267 -20.72 31.88 17.88
CA VAL A 267 -20.39 30.66 17.15
C VAL A 267 -19.33 31.00 16.11
N LEU A 268 -18.19 30.33 16.19
CA LEU A 268 -17.08 30.45 15.24
C LEU A 268 -16.97 29.18 14.42
N LEU A 269 -16.61 29.33 13.15
CA LEU A 269 -16.48 28.22 12.22
C LEU A 269 -15.00 27.99 11.87
N LYS A 270 -14.50 26.78 12.09
CA LYS A 270 -13.18 26.34 11.65
C LYS A 270 -13.32 25.22 10.62
N THR A 271 -13.08 25.54 9.35
CA THR A 271 -13.24 24.58 8.24
C THR A 271 -11.91 24.11 7.66
N HIS A 272 -11.96 23.00 6.93
CA HIS A 272 -10.83 22.54 6.11
C HIS A 272 -10.47 23.59 5.04
N GLN A 273 -9.21 23.69 4.65
CA GLN A 273 -8.67 24.78 3.79
C GLN A 273 -9.40 24.95 2.45
N ILE A 274 -9.85 23.85 1.85
CA ILE A 274 -10.63 23.89 0.60
C ILE A 274 -11.95 24.61 0.84
N VAL A 275 -12.70 24.20 1.86
CA VAL A 275 -13.95 24.84 2.27
C VAL A 275 -13.71 26.27 2.73
N HIS A 276 -12.64 26.54 3.48
CA HIS A 276 -12.31 27.89 3.93
C HIS A 276 -12.12 28.86 2.77
N ARG A 277 -11.43 28.47 1.68
CA ARG A 277 -11.26 29.35 0.51
C ARG A 277 -12.59 29.74 -0.12
N LEU A 278 -13.54 28.82 -0.16
CA LEU A 278 -14.87 29.07 -0.71
C LEU A 278 -15.74 29.86 0.28
N ALA A 279 -15.76 29.46 1.56
CA ALA A 279 -16.47 30.14 2.63
C ALA A 279 -16.01 31.60 2.80
N HIS A 280 -14.73 31.88 2.57
CA HIS A 280 -14.18 33.25 2.62
C HIS A 280 -14.77 34.18 1.55
N THR A 281 -15.32 33.63 0.46
CA THR A 281 -16.01 34.41 -0.58
C THR A 281 -17.46 34.74 -0.24
N ARG A 282 -18.04 34.10 0.79
CA ARG A 282 -19.42 34.33 1.26
C ARG A 282 -19.40 35.36 2.40
N PRO A 283 -19.92 36.58 2.21
CA PRO A 283 -19.92 37.63 3.25
C PRO A 283 -20.56 37.19 4.57
N GLU A 284 -21.56 36.32 4.52
CA GLU A 284 -22.34 35.82 5.65
C GLU A 284 -21.49 34.98 6.62
N LEU A 285 -20.50 34.25 6.10
CA LEU A 285 -19.59 33.41 6.90
C LEU A 285 -18.36 34.17 7.39
N LYS A 286 -18.01 35.28 6.73
CA LYS A 286 -16.81 36.06 7.10
C LYS A 286 -16.82 36.54 8.55
N ARG A 287 -18.00 36.82 9.12
CA ARG A 287 -18.16 37.25 10.53
C ARG A 287 -17.85 36.18 11.59
N MET A 288 -17.68 34.92 11.17
CA MET A 288 -17.52 33.77 12.07
C MET A 288 -16.39 32.82 11.65
N LEU A 289 -15.85 32.96 10.43
CA LEU A 289 -14.83 32.07 9.89
C LEU A 289 -13.46 32.35 10.52
N VAL A 290 -12.95 31.39 11.29
CA VAL A 290 -11.63 31.45 11.91
C VAL A 290 -10.53 31.37 10.84
N PRO A 291 -9.58 32.34 10.80
CA PRO A 291 -8.50 32.32 9.82
C PRO A 291 -7.68 31.03 9.84
N ASN A 292 -7.15 30.64 8.68
CA ASN A 292 -6.40 29.39 8.52
C ASN A 292 -4.98 29.46 9.08
N GLU A 293 -4.39 30.64 9.05
CA GLU A 293 -3.07 30.96 9.56
C GLU A 293 -3.00 30.96 11.10
N LEU A 294 -4.14 31.03 11.80
CA LEU A 294 -4.15 30.92 13.26
C LEU A 294 -3.98 29.44 13.68
N PRO A 295 -3.00 29.13 14.54
CA PRO A 295 -2.82 27.78 15.08
C PRO A 295 -4.10 27.29 15.76
N THR A 296 -4.56 26.10 15.36
CA THR A 296 -5.85 25.57 15.83
C THR A 296 -5.88 25.38 17.35
N ASN A 297 -4.79 24.89 17.96
CA ASN A 297 -4.72 24.70 19.41
C ASN A 297 -4.78 26.03 20.21
N GLU A 298 -4.34 27.16 19.66
CA GLU A 298 -4.57 28.47 20.30
C GLU A 298 -6.06 28.83 20.33
N ILE A 299 -6.77 28.54 19.23
CA ILE A 299 -8.22 28.74 19.14
C ILE A 299 -8.95 27.81 20.11
N LEU A 300 -8.53 26.54 20.20
CA LEU A 300 -9.04 25.60 21.20
C LEU A 300 -8.84 26.13 22.63
N GLY A 301 -7.68 26.73 22.93
CA GLY A 301 -7.42 27.38 24.22
C GLY A 301 -8.42 28.50 24.54
N ALA A 302 -8.82 29.28 23.52
CA ALA A 302 -9.80 30.35 23.68
C ALA A 302 -11.27 29.89 23.69
N THR A 303 -11.56 28.66 23.25
CA THR A 303 -12.92 28.10 23.01
C THR A 303 -13.60 27.62 24.30
N ASP A 304 -14.82 28.06 24.59
CA ASP A 304 -15.56 27.64 25.79
C ASP A 304 -16.35 26.33 25.59
N ILE A 305 -16.86 26.08 24.39
CA ILE A 305 -17.55 24.82 24.01
C ILE A 305 -17.08 24.40 22.62
N LEU A 306 -16.67 23.15 22.45
CA LEU A 306 -16.32 22.59 21.14
C LEU A 306 -17.53 21.86 20.55
N VAL A 307 -17.86 22.17 19.30
CA VAL A 307 -18.75 21.37 18.45
C VAL A 307 -17.91 20.74 17.35
N THR A 308 -17.94 19.43 17.24
CA THR A 308 -17.24 18.70 16.17
C THR A 308 -18.02 17.45 15.77
N ASP A 309 -17.43 16.60 14.95
CA ASP A 309 -18.02 15.37 14.41
C ASP A 309 -16.96 14.25 14.51
N TYR A 310 -16.62 13.59 13.41
CA TYR A 310 -15.58 12.57 13.32
C TYR A 310 -14.14 13.11 13.35
N SER A 311 -13.89 14.26 13.97
CA SER A 311 -12.57 14.90 13.99
C SER A 311 -11.71 14.44 15.17
N SER A 312 -10.41 14.25 14.96
CA SER A 312 -9.47 13.99 16.06
C SER A 312 -9.25 15.19 16.99
N ILE A 313 -9.78 16.38 16.64
CA ILE A 313 -9.56 17.62 17.39
C ILE A 313 -10.13 17.57 18.81
N PHE A 314 -11.15 16.73 19.08
CA PHE A 314 -11.69 16.64 20.43
C PHE A 314 -10.69 16.01 21.41
N PHE A 315 -9.81 15.10 20.96
CA PHE A 315 -8.79 14.51 21.82
C PHE A 315 -7.87 15.60 22.38
N ASP A 316 -7.40 16.50 21.53
CA ASP A 316 -6.62 17.67 21.96
C ASP A 316 -7.44 18.56 22.93
N PHE A 317 -8.73 18.75 22.67
CA PHE A 317 -9.59 19.62 23.47
C PHE A 317 -9.94 19.08 24.87
N LEU A 318 -9.84 17.76 25.08
CA LEU A 318 -10.07 17.15 26.39
C LEU A 318 -9.18 17.76 27.47
N GLU A 319 -7.96 18.15 27.11
CA GLU A 319 -7.01 18.81 28.01
C GLU A 319 -7.56 20.10 28.65
N THR A 320 -8.53 20.74 27.99
CA THR A 320 -9.12 21.99 28.50
C THR A 320 -10.09 21.79 29.65
N GLY A 321 -10.60 20.57 29.85
CA GLY A 321 -11.65 20.27 30.83
C GLY A 321 -13.01 20.90 30.49
N ARG A 322 -13.23 21.35 29.25
CA ARG A 322 -14.45 22.02 28.79
C ARG A 322 -15.34 21.10 27.94
N PRO A 323 -16.65 21.36 27.87
CA PRO A 323 -17.61 20.49 27.21
C PRO A 323 -17.39 20.39 25.69
N VAL A 324 -17.65 19.18 25.17
CA VAL A 324 -17.69 18.87 23.74
C VAL A 324 -19.10 18.40 23.38
N ALA A 325 -19.63 18.85 22.25
CA ALA A 325 -20.83 18.31 21.63
C ALA A 325 -20.49 17.80 20.22
N PHE A 326 -21.13 16.71 19.82
CA PHE A 326 -20.91 16.08 18.53
C PHE A 326 -22.12 16.28 17.62
N PHE A 327 -21.89 16.65 16.36
CA PHE A 327 -22.92 16.79 15.35
C PHE A 327 -22.63 15.89 14.16
N ALA A 328 -23.38 14.78 14.08
CA ALA A 328 -23.13 13.69 13.16
C ALA A 328 -24.40 13.35 12.35
N PRO A 329 -24.90 14.28 11.51
CA PRO A 329 -26.17 14.08 10.79
C PRO A 329 -26.14 12.93 9.79
N ASP A 330 -24.96 12.49 9.40
CA ASP A 330 -24.67 11.43 8.42
C ASP A 330 -24.12 10.15 9.07
N LEU A 331 -24.32 9.95 10.38
CA LEU A 331 -23.75 8.81 11.09
C LEU A 331 -24.13 7.45 10.49
N ALA A 332 -25.36 7.33 9.99
CA ALA A 332 -25.84 6.11 9.33
C ALA A 332 -25.02 5.80 8.07
N ASP A 333 -24.71 6.80 7.24
CA ASP A 333 -23.94 6.64 6.00
C ASP A 333 -22.43 6.48 6.28
N TYR A 334 -21.95 7.02 7.42
CA TYR A 334 -20.53 7.06 7.76
C TYR A 334 -19.98 5.70 8.19
N ASN A 335 -20.76 4.91 8.92
CA ASN A 335 -20.34 3.60 9.44
C ASN A 335 -20.03 2.60 8.33
N ASP A 336 -20.66 2.73 7.16
CA ASP A 336 -20.51 1.77 6.06
C ASP A 336 -19.23 1.95 5.23
N THR A 337 -18.50 3.07 5.36
CA THR A 337 -17.46 3.45 4.36
C THR A 337 -16.02 3.53 4.86
N ARG A 338 -15.78 3.83 6.14
CA ARG A 338 -14.41 4.12 6.62
C ARG A 338 -14.03 3.50 7.96
N GLY A 339 -15.02 3.20 8.82
CA GLY A 339 -14.84 2.65 10.16
C GLY A 339 -14.19 3.63 11.15
N LEU A 340 -14.55 3.47 12.43
CA LEU A 340 -13.99 4.21 13.56
C LEU A 340 -13.21 3.25 14.49
N TYR A 341 -12.28 3.80 15.27
CA TYR A 341 -11.69 3.07 16.41
C TYR A 341 -12.50 3.25 17.70
N LEU A 342 -13.29 4.32 17.79
CA LEU A 342 -14.22 4.59 18.88
C LEU A 342 -15.59 4.88 18.30
N GLU A 343 -16.57 4.08 18.68
CA GLU A 343 -17.96 4.25 18.27
C GLU A 343 -18.58 5.50 18.92
N PRO A 344 -19.59 6.13 18.30
CA PRO A 344 -20.18 7.38 18.80
C PRO A 344 -20.74 7.34 20.22
N ASP A 345 -21.25 6.19 20.63
CA ASP A 345 -21.73 5.98 21.99
C ASP A 345 -20.59 5.96 23.03
N GLN A 346 -19.33 5.87 22.58
CA GLN A 346 -18.10 5.96 23.38
C GLN A 346 -17.48 7.38 23.38
N TRP A 347 -18.11 8.37 22.75
CA TRP A 347 -17.55 9.73 22.68
C TRP A 347 -17.77 10.51 24.00
N PRO A 348 -16.88 11.48 24.32
CA PRO A 348 -16.88 12.20 25.61
C PRO A 348 -17.98 13.27 25.75
N GLY A 349 -18.96 13.29 24.85
CA GLY A 349 -20.01 14.31 24.80
C GLY A 349 -21.26 13.83 24.06
N PRO A 350 -22.38 14.54 24.21
CA PRO A 350 -23.64 14.21 23.54
C PRO A 350 -23.49 14.26 22.02
N VAL A 351 -24.18 13.35 21.34
CA VAL A 351 -24.24 13.25 19.88
C VAL A 351 -25.61 13.71 19.39
N ALA A 352 -25.62 14.71 18.51
CA ALA A 352 -26.81 15.25 17.86
C ALA A 352 -26.85 14.84 16.38
N MET A 353 -28.01 14.43 15.91
CA MET A 353 -28.25 14.03 14.52
C MET A 353 -28.84 15.19 13.70
N THR A 354 -29.39 16.21 14.35
CA THR A 354 -29.93 17.40 13.69
C THR A 354 -29.36 18.68 14.28
N ALA A 355 -29.28 19.75 13.49
CA ALA A 355 -28.75 21.03 13.97
C ALA A 355 -29.63 21.65 15.09
N HIS A 356 -30.92 21.29 15.13
CA HIS A 356 -31.82 21.67 16.21
C HIS A 356 -31.50 20.92 17.51
N GLU A 357 -31.29 19.60 17.45
CA GLU A 357 -30.84 18.80 18.61
C GLU A 357 -29.49 19.30 19.13
N LEU A 358 -28.58 19.69 18.24
CA LEU A 358 -27.32 20.31 18.60
C LEU A 358 -27.57 21.64 19.34
N GLY A 359 -28.46 22.50 18.82
CA GLY A 359 -28.83 23.75 19.48
C GLY A 359 -29.42 23.54 20.88
N ASP A 360 -30.31 22.56 21.04
CA ASP A 360 -30.89 22.18 22.34
C ASP A 360 -29.80 21.65 23.30
N THR A 361 -28.88 20.84 22.79
CA THR A 361 -27.73 20.32 23.55
C THR A 361 -26.84 21.45 24.08
N LEU A 362 -26.50 22.41 23.22
CA LEU A 362 -25.69 23.58 23.59
C LEU A 362 -26.41 24.47 24.60
N LYS A 363 -27.73 24.63 24.46
CA LYS A 363 -28.55 25.35 25.44
C LYS A 363 -28.49 24.67 26.80
N THR A 364 -28.64 23.34 26.88
CA THR A 364 -28.52 22.60 28.14
C THR A 364 -27.14 22.76 28.78
N ILE A 365 -26.06 22.69 27.99
CA ILE A 365 -24.68 22.94 28.49
C ILE A 365 -24.56 24.36 29.06
N ALA A 366 -25.10 25.37 28.35
CA ALA A 366 -25.04 26.76 28.78
C ALA A 366 -25.86 27.05 30.06
N GLU A 367 -27.00 26.37 30.22
CA GLU A 367 -27.87 26.42 31.41
C GLU A 367 -27.20 25.76 32.63
N ASP A 368 -26.40 24.72 32.43
CA ASP A 368 -25.58 24.05 33.46
C ASP A 368 -24.19 24.71 33.62
N GLY A 369 -24.08 26.01 33.36
CA GLY A 369 -22.88 26.79 33.63
C GLY A 369 -21.66 26.43 32.78
N ASP A 370 -21.86 25.93 31.55
CA ASP A 370 -20.80 25.46 30.65
C ASP A 370 -20.07 24.21 31.18
N ALA A 371 -20.72 23.43 32.04
CA ALA A 371 -20.16 22.19 32.56
C ALA A 371 -20.23 21.03 31.55
N ILE A 372 -19.36 20.03 31.75
CA ILE A 372 -19.45 18.75 31.03
C ILE A 372 -20.78 18.07 31.41
N PRO A 373 -21.62 17.67 30.44
CA PRO A 373 -22.90 17.03 30.73
C PRO A 373 -22.76 15.83 31.68
N ALA A 374 -23.59 15.78 32.72
CA ALA A 374 -23.46 14.80 33.81
C ALA A 374 -23.41 13.34 33.32
N GLY A 375 -24.22 12.98 32.31
CA GLY A 375 -24.23 11.64 31.70
C GLY A 375 -22.96 11.25 30.94
N HIS A 376 -22.08 12.21 30.63
CA HIS A 376 -20.83 12.00 29.90
C HIS A 376 -19.58 12.23 30.76
N ARG A 377 -19.74 12.77 31.97
CA ARG A 377 -18.63 13.25 32.80
C ARG A 377 -17.61 12.16 33.16
N GLU A 378 -18.06 10.98 33.57
CA GLU A 378 -17.15 9.88 33.93
C GLU A 378 -16.29 9.45 32.74
N ARG A 379 -16.93 9.30 31.57
CA ARG A 379 -16.28 8.96 30.31
C ARG A 379 -15.31 10.06 29.85
N TYR A 380 -15.72 11.33 29.93
CA TYR A 380 -14.85 12.46 29.61
C TYR A 380 -13.56 12.41 30.45
N LEU A 381 -13.67 12.27 31.77
CA LEU A 381 -12.51 12.24 32.66
C LEU A 381 -11.59 11.05 32.41
N ARG A 382 -12.18 9.87 32.11
CA ARG A 382 -11.43 8.68 31.73
C ARG A 382 -10.63 8.90 30.44
N MET A 383 -11.29 9.42 29.41
CA MET A 383 -10.63 9.73 28.13
C MET A 383 -9.58 10.83 28.29
N GLN A 384 -9.85 11.85 29.12
CA GLN A 384 -8.86 12.90 29.40
C GLN A 384 -7.58 12.28 30.02
N GLN A 385 -7.72 11.38 30.99
CA GLN A 385 -6.57 10.68 31.56
C GLN A 385 -5.83 9.80 30.53
N GLU A 386 -6.56 9.10 29.69
CA GLU A 386 -6.01 8.16 28.69
C GLU A 386 -5.29 8.87 27.53
N TYR A 387 -5.90 9.91 26.98
CA TYR A 387 -5.43 10.59 25.76
C TYR A 387 -4.61 11.85 26.02
N CYS A 388 -4.71 12.44 27.22
CA CYS A 388 -3.98 13.64 27.64
C CYS A 388 -3.08 13.39 28.87
N GLY A 389 -2.89 12.13 29.30
CA GLY A 389 -2.12 11.81 30.52
C GLY A 389 -0.65 12.27 30.49
N SER A 390 -0.11 12.53 29.31
CA SER A 390 1.24 13.08 29.08
C SER A 390 1.27 14.61 28.99
N GLU A 391 0.12 15.28 29.02
CA GLU A 391 0.00 16.72 28.77
C GLU A 391 0.11 17.52 30.07
N ASP A 392 1.22 18.27 30.21
CA ASP A 392 1.55 19.08 31.39
C ASP A 392 1.99 20.51 31.01
N GLY A 393 1.94 20.86 29.72
CA GLY A 393 2.43 22.14 29.19
C GLY A 393 3.93 22.17 28.86
N HIS A 394 4.60 21.02 28.94
CA HIS A 394 6.04 20.86 28.68
C HIS A 394 6.35 19.82 27.61
N ALA A 395 5.39 19.44 26.75
CA ALA A 395 5.64 18.48 25.67
C ALA A 395 6.74 18.98 24.71
N SER A 396 6.74 20.28 24.41
CA SER A 396 7.77 20.94 23.59
C SER A 396 9.16 20.86 24.22
N ASP A 397 9.26 20.99 25.55
CA ASP A 397 10.53 20.82 26.29
C ASP A 397 11.09 19.41 26.09
N ARG A 398 10.24 18.39 26.31
CA ARG A 398 10.64 16.98 26.19
C ARG A 398 11.08 16.63 24.78
N VAL A 399 10.31 17.03 23.76
CA VAL A 399 10.68 16.77 22.35
C VAL A 399 12.01 17.45 22.00
N VAL A 400 12.25 18.68 22.48
CA VAL A 400 13.53 19.36 22.25
C VAL A 400 14.69 18.66 22.96
N ASP A 401 14.49 18.23 24.21
CA ASP A 401 15.48 17.47 24.95
C ASP A 401 15.86 16.15 24.25
N ILE A 402 14.87 15.40 23.77
CA ILE A 402 15.07 14.11 23.10
C ILE A 402 15.76 14.30 21.76
N VAL A 403 15.20 15.13 20.88
CA VAL A 403 15.60 15.17 19.46
C VAL A 403 16.83 16.05 19.24
N PHE A 404 16.94 17.18 19.95
CA PHE A 404 17.98 18.19 19.69
C PHE A 404 19.10 18.19 20.73
N ARG A 405 18.85 17.67 21.94
CA ARG A 405 19.89 17.49 22.97
C ARG A 405 20.32 16.03 23.17
N GLY A 406 19.64 15.08 22.52
CA GLY A 406 19.97 13.65 22.59
C GLY A 406 19.73 13.03 23.97
N LYS A 407 18.86 13.61 24.79
CA LYS A 407 18.55 13.08 26.12
C LYS A 407 17.50 11.98 26.01
N THR A 408 17.84 10.77 26.43
CA THR A 408 16.92 9.61 26.41
C THR A 408 16.47 9.18 27.79
N ASP A 409 17.29 9.41 28.81
CA ASP A 409 16.99 9.00 30.19
C ASP A 409 15.81 9.78 30.79
N GLY A 410 14.87 9.05 31.38
CA GLY A 410 13.71 9.64 32.06
C GLY A 410 12.52 9.97 31.14
N TYR A 411 12.61 9.68 29.84
CA TYR A 411 11.50 9.82 28.89
C TYR A 411 10.87 8.47 28.51
N ARG A 412 9.59 8.48 28.15
CA ARG A 412 8.84 7.35 27.59
C ARG A 412 9.17 7.21 26.10
N LEU A 413 10.20 6.41 25.82
CA LEU A 413 10.68 6.11 24.49
C LEU A 413 10.46 4.64 24.17
N ARG A 414 9.90 4.35 22.99
CA ARG A 414 9.81 2.99 22.45
C ARG A 414 10.86 2.83 21.35
N THR A 415 11.87 2.00 21.61
CA THR A 415 13.02 1.80 20.73
C THR A 415 13.14 0.37 20.23
N ASP A 416 12.61 -0.61 20.97
CA ASP A 416 12.48 -1.98 20.52
C ASP A 416 11.08 -2.22 19.96
N HIS A 417 11.03 -2.36 18.64
CA HIS A 417 9.80 -2.65 17.89
C HIS A 417 9.76 -4.10 17.41
N SER A 418 10.70 -4.95 17.84
CA SER A 418 10.71 -6.35 17.49
C SER A 418 9.50 -7.07 18.07
N ASP A 419 8.87 -7.93 17.28
CA ASP A 419 7.85 -8.87 17.76
C ASP A 419 8.38 -10.32 17.79
N GLY A 420 9.70 -10.49 17.63
CA GLY A 420 10.38 -11.79 17.65
C GLY A 420 10.24 -12.62 16.38
N ARG A 421 9.45 -12.17 15.40
CA ARG A 421 9.26 -12.88 14.13
C ARG A 421 10.41 -12.64 13.17
N THR A 422 10.69 -13.66 12.35
CA THR A 422 11.70 -13.57 11.30
C THR A 422 11.17 -12.79 10.10
N SER A 423 11.94 -11.82 9.62
CA SER A 423 11.47 -10.86 8.61
C SER A 423 11.75 -11.32 7.17
N ILE A 424 10.72 -11.34 6.32
CA ILE A 424 10.83 -11.70 4.90
C ILE A 424 10.26 -10.59 4.02
N LEU A 425 11.03 -10.10 3.06
CA LEU A 425 10.58 -9.20 2.00
C LEU A 425 10.45 -9.96 0.68
N LEU A 426 9.25 -10.01 0.09
CA LEU A 426 9.01 -10.61 -1.23
C LEU A 426 8.65 -9.54 -2.27
N TYR A 427 9.43 -9.45 -3.35
CA TYR A 427 9.02 -8.73 -4.55
C TYR A 427 8.09 -9.58 -5.41
N LEU A 428 6.85 -9.13 -5.57
CA LEU A 428 5.76 -9.90 -6.20
C LEU A 428 5.67 -9.73 -7.73
N GLY A 429 6.53 -8.90 -8.32
CA GLY A 429 6.46 -8.59 -9.75
C GLY A 429 5.44 -7.51 -10.11
N GLY A 430 4.90 -7.58 -11.33
CA GLY A 430 3.96 -6.60 -11.88
C GLY A 430 2.48 -6.84 -11.50
N MET A 431 2.21 -7.85 -10.64
CA MET A 431 0.86 -8.26 -10.20
C MET A 431 -0.14 -8.47 -11.34
N GLN A 432 0.32 -8.95 -12.50
CA GLN A 432 -0.57 -9.24 -13.64
C GLN A 432 -1.28 -10.58 -13.43
N PRO A 433 -2.50 -10.79 -13.96
CA PRO A 433 -3.18 -12.10 -13.91
C PRO A 433 -2.40 -13.18 -14.69
N ASN A 434 -1.56 -13.92 -13.98
CA ASN A 434 -0.73 -14.99 -14.53
C ASN A 434 -0.37 -16.00 -13.43
N GLY A 435 0.32 -17.08 -13.82
CA GLY A 435 0.71 -18.15 -12.90
C GLY A 435 1.65 -17.72 -11.78
N ILE A 436 2.56 -16.76 -12.02
CA ILE A 436 3.51 -16.26 -11.01
C ILE A 436 2.77 -15.50 -9.91
N THR A 437 1.88 -14.57 -10.30
CA THR A 437 1.06 -13.82 -9.33
C THR A 437 0.14 -14.76 -8.56
N THR A 438 -0.42 -15.77 -9.20
CA THR A 438 -1.27 -16.77 -8.51
C THR A 438 -0.45 -17.57 -7.50
N SER A 439 0.72 -18.08 -7.92
CA SER A 439 1.64 -18.81 -7.05
C SER A 439 2.06 -17.97 -5.83
N VAL A 440 2.43 -16.70 -6.01
CA VAL A 440 2.87 -15.89 -4.87
C VAL A 440 1.74 -15.58 -3.89
N LEU A 441 0.52 -15.34 -4.38
CA LEU A 441 -0.63 -15.15 -3.51
C LEU A 441 -0.94 -16.41 -2.71
N ASN A 442 -0.90 -17.58 -3.34
CA ASN A 442 -1.05 -18.86 -2.66
C ASN A 442 0.05 -19.05 -1.59
N LEU A 443 1.29 -18.67 -1.88
CA LEU A 443 2.39 -18.76 -0.92
C LEU A 443 2.14 -17.85 0.28
N LEU A 444 1.77 -16.59 0.04
CA LEU A 444 1.45 -15.64 1.11
C LEU A 444 0.30 -16.11 2.01
N ASN A 445 -0.67 -16.86 1.46
CA ASN A 445 -1.75 -17.46 2.25
C ASN A 445 -1.34 -18.69 3.06
N ASN A 446 -0.24 -19.36 2.69
CA ASN A 446 0.23 -20.59 3.35
C ASN A 446 1.44 -20.38 4.28
N ILE A 447 2.07 -19.20 4.27
CA ILE A 447 3.14 -18.87 5.24
C ILE A 447 2.55 -18.75 6.65
N ASP A 448 3.30 -19.26 7.64
CA ASP A 448 2.97 -19.07 9.05
C ASP A 448 3.36 -17.64 9.52
N HIS A 449 2.38 -16.74 9.51
CA HIS A 449 2.52 -15.34 9.95
C HIS A 449 2.69 -15.18 11.47
N SER A 450 2.55 -16.25 12.26
CA SER A 450 2.89 -16.23 13.68
C SER A 450 4.39 -16.34 13.93
N VAL A 451 5.13 -16.92 12.98
CA VAL A 451 6.60 -17.09 13.04
C VAL A 451 7.32 -16.07 12.17
N TYR A 452 6.74 -15.69 11.03
CA TYR A 452 7.36 -14.79 10.06
C TYR A 452 6.61 -13.47 9.91
N ASP A 453 7.34 -12.35 9.92
CA ASP A 453 6.82 -11.03 9.55
C ASP A 453 7.07 -10.79 8.05
N VAL A 454 6.01 -10.89 7.25
CA VAL A 454 6.09 -10.86 5.80
C VAL A 454 5.73 -9.49 5.23
N SER A 455 6.61 -8.99 4.38
CA SER A 455 6.42 -7.77 3.60
C SER A 455 6.38 -8.05 2.10
N ALA A 456 5.39 -7.51 1.41
CA ALA A 456 5.23 -7.59 -0.04
C ALA A 456 5.63 -6.27 -0.71
N PHE A 457 6.56 -6.33 -1.67
CA PHE A 457 7.00 -5.18 -2.47
C PHE A 457 6.53 -5.33 -3.91
N PHE A 458 6.00 -4.25 -4.49
CA PHE A 458 5.58 -4.23 -5.88
C PHE A 458 5.46 -2.80 -6.41
N ALA A 459 5.37 -2.64 -7.73
CA ALA A 459 5.08 -1.33 -8.31
C ALA A 459 3.60 -0.98 -8.14
N GLN A 460 3.29 0.23 -7.67
CA GLN A 460 1.90 0.70 -7.70
C GLN A 460 1.41 0.75 -9.15
N SER A 461 0.25 0.13 -9.40
CA SER A 461 -0.32 -0.01 -10.75
C SER A 461 -1.62 0.79 -10.85
N THR A 462 -1.90 1.30 -12.04
CA THR A 462 -3.22 1.87 -12.37
C THR A 462 -4.09 0.88 -13.15
N SER A 463 -3.61 -0.34 -13.38
CA SER A 463 -4.38 -1.39 -14.06
C SER A 463 -5.40 -2.00 -13.09
N PRO A 464 -6.71 -1.98 -13.40
CA PRO A 464 -7.73 -2.58 -12.54
C PRO A 464 -7.45 -4.05 -12.21
N ALA A 465 -6.98 -4.82 -13.20
CA ALA A 465 -6.63 -6.23 -13.01
C ALA A 465 -5.46 -6.43 -12.03
N ALA A 466 -4.47 -5.53 -12.05
CA ALA A 466 -3.36 -5.59 -11.11
C ALA A 466 -3.75 -5.13 -9.71
N ILE A 467 -4.60 -4.10 -9.60
CA ILE A 467 -5.15 -3.63 -8.32
C ILE A 467 -5.98 -4.75 -7.67
N ALA A 468 -6.81 -5.45 -8.43
CA ALA A 468 -7.57 -6.60 -7.93
C ALA A 468 -6.67 -7.69 -7.34
N LYS A 469 -5.52 -7.98 -7.97
CA LYS A 469 -4.54 -8.93 -7.43
C LYS A 469 -3.75 -8.37 -6.24
N GLN A 470 -3.51 -7.06 -6.17
CA GLN A 470 -2.92 -6.42 -5.00
C GLN A 470 -3.86 -6.47 -3.79
N ARG A 471 -5.16 -6.31 -4.00
CA ARG A 471 -6.20 -6.47 -2.96
C ARG A 471 -6.31 -7.90 -2.42
N ALA A 472 -5.94 -8.90 -3.23
CA ALA A 472 -5.95 -10.30 -2.84
C ALA A 472 -4.72 -10.73 -2.00
N ILE A 473 -3.78 -9.82 -1.74
CA ILE A 473 -2.66 -10.09 -0.83
C ILE A 473 -3.21 -10.35 0.57
N ASN A 474 -2.73 -11.42 1.21
CA ASN A 474 -3.13 -11.81 2.56
C ASN A 474 -3.10 -10.59 3.53
N PRO A 475 -4.15 -10.36 4.33
CA PRO A 475 -4.25 -9.18 5.19
C PRO A 475 -3.21 -9.14 6.30
N GLU A 476 -2.54 -10.25 6.66
CA GLU A 476 -1.42 -10.25 7.62
C GLU A 476 -0.14 -9.66 7.00
N VAL A 477 0.02 -9.76 5.67
CA VAL A 477 1.20 -9.28 4.95
C VAL A 477 1.22 -7.75 4.89
N ARG A 478 2.35 -7.16 5.27
CA ARG A 478 2.60 -5.71 5.11
C ARG A 478 2.92 -5.40 3.65
N GLN A 479 2.41 -4.30 3.10
CA GLN A 479 2.64 -3.97 1.68
C GLN A 479 3.49 -2.70 1.52
N PHE A 480 4.55 -2.77 0.72
CA PHE A 480 5.37 -1.63 0.31
C PHE A 480 5.14 -1.31 -1.18
N PRO A 481 4.09 -0.58 -1.57
CA PRO A 481 3.95 -0.16 -2.96
C PRO A 481 5.04 0.87 -3.31
N ARG A 482 5.84 0.59 -4.35
CA ARG A 482 6.83 1.54 -4.85
C ARG A 482 6.15 2.70 -5.56
N VAL A 483 6.18 3.87 -4.93
CA VAL A 483 5.72 5.15 -5.50
C VAL A 483 6.89 6.00 -5.98
N GLY A 484 6.63 6.86 -6.97
CA GLY A 484 7.64 7.79 -7.49
C GLY A 484 8.71 7.15 -8.40
N GLY A 485 9.65 8.00 -8.83
CA GLY A 485 10.78 7.60 -9.67
C GLY A 485 12.06 7.51 -8.86
N MET A 486 13.05 6.79 -9.39
CA MET A 486 14.39 6.75 -8.80
C MET A 486 15.01 8.15 -8.80
N ASN A 487 15.65 8.50 -7.69
CA ASN A 487 16.36 9.77 -7.52
C ASN A 487 17.63 9.83 -8.39
N GLY A 488 18.20 11.03 -8.52
CA GLY A 488 19.49 11.27 -9.17
C GLY A 488 19.42 12.04 -10.51
N PRO A 489 20.59 12.50 -11.00
CA PRO A 489 20.68 13.23 -12.26
C PRO A 489 20.29 12.35 -13.46
N LYS A 490 19.65 12.91 -14.48
CA LYS A 490 19.33 12.22 -15.74
C LYS A 490 20.58 11.73 -16.46
N ALA A 491 21.70 12.42 -16.33
CA ALA A 491 22.99 11.95 -16.82
C ALA A 491 23.42 10.62 -16.15
N ARG A 492 23.25 10.47 -14.83
CA ARG A 492 23.54 9.20 -14.12
C ARG A 492 22.56 8.10 -14.55
N HIS A 493 21.27 8.41 -14.68
CA HIS A 493 20.32 7.43 -15.21
C HIS A 493 20.65 7.01 -16.65
N LEU A 494 21.07 7.93 -17.52
CA LEU A 494 21.49 7.62 -18.89
C LEU A 494 22.73 6.73 -18.88
N ALA A 495 23.75 7.07 -18.09
CA ALA A 495 24.95 6.27 -17.93
C ALA A 495 24.61 4.84 -17.44
N ARG A 496 23.76 4.71 -16.43
CA ARG A 496 23.24 3.42 -15.94
C ARG A 496 22.54 2.63 -17.06
N HIS A 497 21.62 3.27 -17.80
CA HIS A 497 20.95 2.60 -18.92
C HIS A 497 21.93 2.16 -20.03
N LEU A 498 22.97 2.94 -20.31
CA LEU A 498 24.02 2.57 -21.27
C LEU A 498 24.88 1.42 -20.75
N HIS A 499 25.25 1.41 -19.46
CA HIS A 499 25.93 0.28 -18.82
C HIS A 499 25.11 -1.00 -18.93
N PHE A 500 23.82 -0.92 -18.61
CA PHE A 500 22.92 -2.07 -18.65
C PHE A 500 22.76 -2.58 -20.08
N ARG A 501 22.62 -1.67 -21.05
CA ARG A 501 22.58 -2.04 -22.48
C ARG A 501 23.85 -2.73 -22.97
N ARG A 502 24.99 -2.50 -22.32
CA ARG A 502 26.28 -3.16 -22.60
C ARG A 502 26.48 -4.46 -21.81
N GLY A 503 25.48 -4.95 -21.09
CA GLY A 503 25.56 -6.17 -20.29
C GLY A 503 26.32 -6.01 -18.96
N ARG A 504 26.54 -4.77 -18.50
CA ARG A 504 27.32 -4.45 -17.29
C ARG A 504 26.45 -4.09 -16.10
N ILE A 505 25.32 -4.78 -15.95
CA ILE A 505 24.42 -4.55 -14.82
C ILE A 505 25.01 -5.10 -13.52
N ALA A 506 25.73 -6.23 -13.57
CA ALA A 506 26.41 -6.84 -12.43
C ALA A 506 27.42 -5.92 -11.73
N GLU A 507 28.04 -4.98 -12.46
CA GLU A 507 28.98 -3.98 -11.93
C GLU A 507 28.28 -2.86 -11.13
N HIS A 508 27.01 -3.02 -10.74
CA HIS A 508 26.22 -1.97 -10.10
C HIS A 508 26.80 -1.50 -8.76
N ARG A 509 27.47 -2.39 -8.01
CA ARG A 509 28.20 -2.08 -6.78
C ARG A 509 29.64 -1.62 -7.03
N ASP A 510 30.28 -2.12 -8.10
CA ASP A 510 31.68 -1.78 -8.42
C ASP A 510 31.85 -0.33 -8.90
N HIS A 511 30.78 0.26 -9.44
CA HIS A 511 30.78 1.63 -9.90
C HIS A 511 30.20 2.57 -8.82
N PRO A 512 30.99 3.45 -8.16
CA PRO A 512 30.53 4.23 -7.01
C PRO A 512 29.28 5.07 -7.26
N LEU A 513 29.16 5.68 -8.46
CA LEU A 513 27.97 6.47 -8.81
C LEU A 513 26.69 5.63 -9.01
N GLN A 514 26.82 4.33 -9.32
CA GLN A 514 25.69 3.42 -9.42
C GLN A 514 25.34 2.87 -8.04
N ASP A 515 26.34 2.51 -7.26
CA ASP A 515 26.17 2.03 -5.88
C ASP A 515 25.42 3.07 -5.03
N GLU A 516 25.88 4.32 -5.04
CA GLU A 516 25.21 5.46 -4.39
C GLU A 516 23.75 5.61 -4.86
N LEU A 517 23.50 5.47 -6.17
CA LEU A 517 22.17 5.64 -6.75
C LEU A 517 21.20 4.56 -6.27
N TRP A 518 21.66 3.32 -6.21
CA TRP A 518 20.85 2.18 -5.80
C TRP A 518 20.66 2.09 -4.29
N ASN A 519 21.69 2.40 -3.49
CA ASN A 519 21.55 2.56 -2.04
C ASN A 519 20.54 3.67 -1.72
N ASP A 520 20.61 4.82 -2.40
CA ASP A 520 19.60 5.89 -2.24
C ASP A 520 18.19 5.42 -2.64
N GLU A 521 18.05 4.57 -3.66
CA GLU A 521 16.75 4.03 -4.05
C GLU A 521 16.21 3.01 -3.04
N TRP A 522 17.08 2.19 -2.44
CA TRP A 522 16.73 1.29 -1.34
C TRP A 522 16.22 2.10 -0.15
N THR A 523 17.03 3.04 0.36
CA THR A 523 16.66 3.94 1.47
C THR A 523 15.38 4.72 1.15
N ARG A 524 15.20 5.16 -0.11
CA ARG A 524 13.96 5.82 -0.51
C ARG A 524 12.75 4.92 -0.34
N CYS A 525 12.85 3.63 -0.65
CA CYS A 525 11.72 2.69 -0.63
C CYS A 525 11.45 2.11 0.77
N PHE A 526 12.51 1.82 1.53
CA PHE A 526 12.43 1.07 2.79
C PHE A 526 12.94 1.82 4.02
N GLY A 527 13.43 3.06 3.85
CA GLY A 527 14.05 3.82 4.93
C GLY A 527 15.19 3.05 5.56
N ASP A 528 15.16 2.94 6.88
CA ASP A 528 16.14 2.18 7.67
C ASP A 528 15.70 0.73 7.94
N SER A 529 14.63 0.27 7.29
CA SER A 529 14.15 -1.11 7.47
C SER A 529 15.20 -2.12 7.01
N VAL A 530 15.33 -3.19 7.79
CA VAL A 530 16.21 -4.34 7.50
C VAL A 530 15.35 -5.60 7.51
N PHE A 531 15.61 -6.49 6.56
CA PHE A 531 14.93 -7.77 6.40
C PHE A 531 15.97 -8.88 6.41
N GLU A 532 15.71 -9.97 7.12
CA GLU A 532 16.63 -11.12 7.18
C GLU A 532 16.66 -11.87 5.85
N TYR A 533 15.50 -12.02 5.21
CA TYR A 533 15.34 -12.68 3.92
C TYR A 533 14.71 -11.74 2.89
N VAL A 534 15.34 -11.63 1.72
CA VAL A 534 14.85 -10.81 0.60
C VAL A 534 14.71 -11.69 -0.64
N VAL A 535 13.51 -11.71 -1.21
CA VAL A 535 13.14 -12.63 -2.27
C VAL A 535 12.66 -11.86 -3.50
N ASP A 536 13.36 -12.00 -4.64
CA ASP A 536 12.77 -11.70 -5.95
C ASP A 536 11.92 -12.89 -6.36
N PHE A 537 10.64 -12.88 -5.97
CA PHE A 537 9.73 -13.94 -6.36
C PHE A 537 9.34 -13.85 -7.83
N SER A 538 9.58 -12.71 -8.49
CA SER A 538 9.23 -12.56 -9.91
C SER A 538 10.26 -13.23 -10.82
N GLY A 539 11.56 -12.98 -10.62
CA GLY A 539 12.65 -13.49 -11.45
C GLY A 539 12.86 -12.83 -12.82
N TYR A 540 12.02 -11.85 -13.22
CA TYR A 540 11.99 -11.34 -14.61
C TYR A 540 12.38 -9.86 -14.79
N GLY A 541 12.61 -9.12 -13.70
CA GLY A 541 12.83 -7.67 -13.77
C GLY A 541 14.24 -7.23 -13.38
N PRO A 542 15.13 -6.84 -14.32
CA PRO A 542 16.52 -6.46 -14.00
C PRO A 542 16.63 -5.31 -13.01
N PHE A 543 15.71 -4.34 -13.11
CA PHE A 543 15.65 -3.20 -12.17
C PHE A 543 15.40 -3.67 -10.73
N TRP A 544 14.46 -4.60 -10.55
CA TRP A 544 14.03 -5.06 -9.24
C TRP A 544 15.05 -6.01 -8.65
N ALA A 545 15.54 -6.95 -9.46
CA ALA A 545 16.64 -7.82 -9.08
C ALA A 545 17.88 -7.03 -8.62
N THR A 546 18.21 -5.92 -9.29
CA THR A 546 19.30 -5.05 -8.84
C THR A 546 18.96 -4.31 -7.55
N LEU A 547 17.77 -3.72 -7.43
CA LEU A 547 17.35 -3.00 -6.22
C LEU A 547 17.41 -3.89 -4.97
N LEU A 548 16.92 -5.12 -5.06
CA LEU A 548 16.92 -6.06 -3.94
C LEU A 548 18.32 -6.50 -3.52
N LEU A 549 19.29 -6.50 -4.45
CA LEU A 549 20.70 -6.71 -4.10
C LEU A 549 21.25 -5.59 -3.22
N HIS A 550 20.64 -4.41 -3.15
CA HIS A 550 21.04 -3.32 -2.24
C HIS A 550 20.36 -3.38 -0.86
N SER A 551 19.63 -4.46 -0.56
CA SER A 551 19.20 -4.76 0.82
C SER A 551 20.41 -4.89 1.76
N PRO A 552 20.41 -4.27 2.95
CA PRO A 552 21.47 -4.45 3.94
C PRO A 552 21.35 -5.81 4.62
N ASP A 553 22.48 -6.52 4.75
CA ASP A 553 22.65 -7.71 5.60
C ASP A 553 21.63 -8.87 5.43
N ALA A 554 20.92 -8.91 4.30
CA ALA A 554 19.93 -9.94 4.00
C ALA A 554 20.52 -11.17 3.29
N LYS A 555 19.91 -12.34 3.51
CA LYS A 555 20.00 -13.49 2.59
C LYS A 555 19.04 -13.26 1.41
N ARG A 556 19.55 -13.38 0.19
CA ARG A 556 18.89 -12.94 -1.04
C ARG A 556 18.64 -14.11 -1.97
N SER A 557 17.37 -14.30 -2.35
CA SER A 557 16.96 -15.39 -3.22
C SER A 557 16.19 -14.86 -4.44
N ILE A 558 16.34 -15.51 -5.60
CA ILE A 558 15.60 -15.18 -6.82
C ILE A 558 14.93 -16.42 -7.39
N TRP A 559 13.64 -16.31 -7.71
CA TRP A 559 12.85 -17.41 -8.24
C TRP A 559 13.00 -17.55 -9.76
N LEU A 560 13.12 -18.80 -10.21
CA LEU A 560 13.20 -19.19 -11.61
C LEU A 560 11.95 -20.01 -11.95
N HIS A 561 10.92 -19.34 -12.48
CA HIS A 561 9.60 -19.95 -12.73
C HIS A 561 9.54 -20.84 -13.96
N ASN A 562 10.51 -20.75 -14.87
CA ASN A 562 10.57 -21.51 -16.12
C ASN A 562 12.04 -21.83 -16.47
N ASP A 563 12.24 -22.53 -17.59
CA ASP A 563 13.55 -22.61 -18.25
C ASP A 563 13.92 -21.22 -18.77
N LEU A 564 14.74 -20.50 -18.03
CA LEU A 564 15.01 -19.10 -18.32
C LEU A 564 15.90 -18.92 -19.54
N ALA A 565 16.80 -19.86 -19.81
CA ALA A 565 17.64 -19.83 -20.99
C ALA A 565 16.80 -19.97 -22.26
N SER A 566 15.83 -20.89 -22.27
CA SER A 566 14.85 -21.04 -23.34
C SER A 566 13.94 -19.82 -23.46
N ASP A 567 13.39 -19.33 -22.34
CA ASP A 567 12.52 -18.13 -22.30
C ASP A 567 13.24 -16.88 -22.86
N ALA A 568 14.54 -16.73 -22.61
CA ALA A 568 15.34 -15.63 -23.17
C ALA A 568 15.38 -15.67 -24.71
N HIS A 569 15.42 -16.86 -25.29
CA HIS A 569 15.51 -17.06 -26.74
C HIS A 569 14.15 -17.19 -27.42
N ARG A 570 13.06 -17.19 -26.66
CA ARG A 570 11.69 -17.31 -27.15
C ARG A 570 11.30 -16.18 -28.10
N GLU A 571 10.73 -16.55 -29.25
CA GLU A 571 10.21 -15.61 -30.23
C GLU A 571 8.69 -15.42 -30.09
N ILE A 572 8.26 -14.15 -30.05
CA ILE A 572 6.85 -13.74 -30.06
C ILE A 572 6.71 -12.70 -31.17
N ASP A 573 5.89 -12.99 -32.18
CA ASP A 573 5.73 -12.20 -33.41
C ASP A 573 7.08 -11.97 -34.14
N GLY A 574 7.92 -13.01 -34.21
CA GLY A 574 9.25 -12.94 -34.81
C GLY A 574 10.27 -12.09 -34.04
N ARG A 575 10.03 -11.81 -32.75
CA ARG A 575 10.93 -11.03 -31.90
C ARG A 575 11.23 -11.73 -30.58
N LYS A 576 12.52 -11.77 -30.20
CA LYS A 576 12.97 -12.24 -28.89
C LYS A 576 12.79 -11.17 -27.82
N ARG A 577 11.54 -10.98 -27.37
CA ARG A 577 11.15 -9.87 -26.48
C ARG A 577 11.88 -9.88 -25.14
N MET A 578 12.24 -11.06 -24.63
CA MET A 578 12.83 -11.25 -23.29
C MET A 578 14.35 -11.41 -23.29
N LEU A 579 14.98 -11.58 -24.46
CA LEU A 579 16.42 -11.84 -24.58
C LEU A 579 17.25 -10.82 -23.82
N HIS A 580 16.98 -9.54 -24.04
CA HIS A 580 17.77 -8.47 -23.43
C HIS A 580 17.58 -8.37 -21.91
N SER A 581 16.35 -8.54 -21.41
CA SER A 581 16.07 -8.43 -19.98
C SER A 581 16.58 -9.65 -19.20
N LEU A 582 16.35 -10.86 -19.71
CA LEU A 582 16.77 -12.08 -19.02
C LEU A 582 18.30 -12.21 -19.00
N THR A 583 18.97 -11.94 -20.11
CA THR A 583 20.45 -11.96 -20.13
C THR A 583 21.08 -10.95 -19.18
N GLN A 584 20.44 -9.81 -18.91
CA GLN A 584 20.86 -8.89 -17.85
C GLN A 584 20.73 -9.51 -16.46
N ILE A 585 19.59 -10.14 -16.17
CA ILE A 585 19.36 -10.80 -14.88
C ILE A 585 20.36 -11.93 -14.66
N PHE A 586 20.70 -12.69 -15.70
CA PHE A 586 21.66 -13.79 -15.58
C PHE A 586 22.99 -13.32 -15.02
N THR A 587 23.49 -12.16 -15.45
CA THR A 587 24.74 -11.59 -14.91
C THR A 587 24.68 -11.23 -13.43
N LEU A 588 23.48 -11.15 -12.83
CA LEU A 588 23.28 -10.88 -11.40
C LEU A 588 23.27 -12.14 -10.53
N TYR A 589 23.12 -13.34 -11.12
CA TYR A 589 22.87 -14.56 -10.35
C TYR A 589 23.96 -14.93 -9.36
N GLU A 590 25.23 -14.68 -9.69
CA GLU A 590 26.33 -14.92 -8.76
C GLU A 590 26.23 -14.06 -7.48
N GLN A 591 25.51 -12.93 -7.52
CA GLN A 591 25.33 -12.05 -6.35
C GLN A 591 24.15 -12.45 -5.46
N TYR A 592 23.32 -13.39 -5.90
CA TYR A 592 22.27 -13.98 -5.08
C TYR A 592 22.81 -15.19 -4.30
N ASP A 593 22.25 -15.43 -3.11
CA ASP A 593 22.59 -16.58 -2.27
C ASP A 593 21.94 -17.85 -2.80
N HIS A 594 20.70 -17.77 -3.27
CA HIS A 594 19.94 -18.89 -3.82
C HIS A 594 19.21 -18.55 -5.13
N LEU A 595 19.27 -19.48 -6.08
CA LEU A 595 18.52 -19.47 -7.33
C LEU A 595 17.48 -20.58 -7.27
N VAL A 596 16.22 -20.21 -7.07
CA VAL A 596 15.17 -21.16 -6.65
C VAL A 596 14.26 -21.50 -7.82
N SER A 597 14.39 -22.71 -8.37
CA SER A 597 13.47 -23.20 -9.39
C SER A 597 12.21 -23.80 -8.77
N VAL A 598 11.06 -23.67 -9.45
CA VAL A 598 9.76 -24.17 -8.95
C VAL A 598 9.62 -25.71 -8.95
N SER A 599 10.63 -26.44 -9.41
CA SER A 599 10.70 -27.91 -9.30
C SER A 599 12.15 -28.41 -9.34
N PRO A 600 12.44 -29.62 -8.82
CA PRO A 600 13.78 -30.21 -8.90
C PRO A 600 14.29 -30.37 -10.33
N THR A 601 13.47 -30.90 -11.24
CA THR A 601 13.88 -31.04 -12.66
C THR A 601 14.17 -29.70 -13.31
N LEU A 602 13.37 -28.68 -13.01
CA LEU A 602 13.65 -27.34 -13.53
C LEU A 602 14.93 -26.75 -12.94
N SER A 603 15.24 -27.05 -11.67
CA SER A 603 16.52 -26.69 -11.05
C SER A 603 17.69 -27.32 -11.81
N ASP A 604 17.60 -28.58 -12.20
CA ASP A 604 18.64 -29.26 -12.97
C ASP A 604 18.84 -28.65 -14.37
N ILE A 605 17.74 -28.30 -15.06
CA ILE A 605 17.79 -27.61 -16.35
C ILE A 605 18.48 -26.26 -16.20
N ASN A 606 17.95 -25.40 -15.33
CA ASN A 606 18.49 -24.06 -15.12
C ASN A 606 19.95 -24.12 -14.64
N ARG A 607 20.31 -25.06 -13.75
CA ARG A 607 21.69 -25.27 -13.30
C ARG A 607 22.63 -25.60 -14.47
N ARG A 608 22.20 -26.44 -15.41
CA ARG A 608 23.01 -26.82 -16.57
C ARG A 608 23.13 -25.68 -17.57
N GLU A 609 22.01 -25.08 -17.95
CA GLU A 609 21.97 -24.06 -19.01
C GLU A 609 22.55 -22.70 -18.55
N LEU A 610 22.54 -22.42 -17.24
CA LEU A 610 23.00 -21.17 -16.66
C LEU A 610 24.27 -21.33 -15.80
N ALA A 611 24.98 -22.46 -15.92
CA ALA A 611 26.20 -22.75 -15.17
C ALA A 611 27.32 -21.71 -15.35
N GLU A 612 27.31 -20.96 -16.47
CA GLU A 612 28.28 -19.89 -16.71
C GLU A 612 28.03 -18.64 -15.85
N TYR A 613 26.82 -18.49 -15.30
CA TYR A 613 26.38 -17.26 -14.62
C TYR A 613 26.42 -17.35 -13.10
N ALA A 614 26.44 -18.55 -12.53
CA ALA A 614 26.50 -18.74 -11.08
C ALA A 614 27.03 -20.12 -10.68
N ASP A 615 27.58 -20.22 -9.46
CA ASP A 615 27.95 -21.51 -8.86
C ASP A 615 26.78 -22.52 -8.90
N PRO A 616 26.97 -23.72 -9.48
CA PRO A 616 25.92 -24.75 -9.56
C PRO A 616 25.25 -25.13 -8.23
N ARG A 617 25.93 -24.91 -7.09
CA ARG A 617 25.41 -25.18 -5.74
C ARG A 617 24.32 -24.19 -5.31
N LYS A 618 24.23 -23.02 -5.94
CA LYS A 618 23.20 -22.01 -5.65
C LYS A 618 21.83 -22.38 -6.23
N PHE A 619 21.79 -23.28 -7.20
CA PHE A 619 20.56 -23.75 -7.83
C PHE A 619 19.85 -24.77 -6.94
N VAL A 620 18.79 -24.32 -6.28
CA VAL A 620 17.92 -25.11 -5.40
C VAL A 620 16.49 -25.15 -5.96
N SER A 621 15.57 -25.79 -5.25
CA SER A 621 14.17 -25.88 -5.69
C SER A 621 13.18 -25.79 -4.53
N ALA A 622 12.05 -25.13 -4.78
CA ALA A 622 10.89 -25.15 -3.90
C ALA A 622 9.61 -25.19 -4.74
N LEU A 623 8.68 -26.08 -4.39
CA LEU A 623 7.38 -26.19 -5.07
C LEU A 623 6.48 -24.98 -4.74
N ASN A 624 5.59 -24.62 -5.67
CA ASN A 624 4.53 -23.65 -5.42
C ASN A 624 3.40 -24.27 -4.59
N THR A 625 2.75 -23.49 -3.73
CA THR A 625 1.56 -23.89 -2.96
C THR A 625 0.27 -23.68 -3.76
N VAL A 626 -0.83 -24.31 -3.31
CA VAL A 626 -2.17 -24.14 -3.90
C VAL A 626 -3.13 -23.54 -2.87
N ASP A 627 -4.08 -22.71 -3.32
CA ASP A 627 -5.16 -22.19 -2.49
C ASP A 627 -6.41 -23.06 -2.64
N ALA A 628 -6.39 -24.22 -1.98
CA ALA A 628 -7.42 -25.23 -2.15
C ALA A 628 -8.79 -24.77 -1.64
N ASP A 629 -8.82 -24.02 -0.54
CA ASP A 629 -10.07 -23.52 0.05
C ASP A 629 -10.78 -22.57 -0.92
N HIS A 630 -10.04 -21.63 -1.54
CA HIS A 630 -10.58 -20.75 -2.57
C HIS A 630 -11.09 -21.53 -3.79
N ILE A 631 -10.34 -22.53 -4.25
CA ILE A 631 -10.74 -23.36 -5.40
C ILE A 631 -12.06 -24.09 -5.10
N LEU A 632 -12.17 -24.71 -3.93
CA LEU A 632 -13.36 -25.46 -3.52
C LEU A 632 -14.57 -24.53 -3.33
N GLU A 633 -14.39 -23.38 -2.69
CA GLU A 633 -15.46 -22.38 -2.52
C GLU A 633 -16.00 -21.91 -3.87
N TYR A 634 -15.13 -21.61 -4.83
CA TYR A 634 -15.55 -21.10 -6.14
C TYR A 634 -16.07 -22.21 -7.06
N SER A 635 -15.71 -23.48 -6.81
CA SER A 635 -16.16 -24.62 -7.62
C SER A 635 -17.66 -24.89 -7.54
N VAL A 636 -18.30 -24.53 -6.42
CA VAL A 636 -19.73 -24.78 -6.16
C VAL A 636 -20.65 -23.64 -6.57
N ALA A 637 -20.11 -22.60 -7.24
CA ALA A 637 -20.91 -21.49 -7.75
C ALA A 637 -21.92 -21.98 -8.81
N ASP A 638 -23.04 -21.27 -8.97
CA ASP A 638 -23.97 -21.53 -10.08
C ASP A 638 -23.29 -21.17 -11.41
N LEU A 639 -23.08 -22.18 -12.28
CA LEU A 639 -22.44 -21.99 -13.58
C LEU A 639 -23.23 -21.03 -14.47
N ARG A 640 -24.57 -20.99 -14.40
CA ARG A 640 -25.38 -20.03 -15.18
C ARG A 640 -25.06 -18.60 -14.75
N ALA A 641 -25.03 -18.35 -13.44
CA ALA A 641 -24.72 -17.04 -12.90
C ALA A 641 -23.26 -16.64 -13.15
N ALA A 642 -22.31 -17.58 -13.02
CA ALA A 642 -20.89 -17.31 -13.20
C ALA A 642 -20.48 -17.04 -14.66
N SER A 643 -21.26 -17.56 -15.62
CA SER A 643 -21.01 -17.41 -17.05
C SER A 643 -21.92 -16.39 -17.75
N PHE A 644 -22.84 -15.75 -17.01
CA PHE A 644 -23.77 -14.78 -17.58
C PHE A 644 -23.03 -13.61 -18.23
N ASP A 645 -23.38 -13.32 -19.48
CA ASP A 645 -22.81 -12.21 -20.23
C ASP A 645 -23.74 -11.01 -20.15
N ASP A 646 -23.32 -9.99 -19.39
CA ASP A 646 -24.07 -8.74 -19.20
C ASP A 646 -24.24 -7.94 -20.51
N GLU A 647 -23.34 -8.10 -21.49
CA GLU A 647 -23.43 -7.39 -22.77
C GLU A 647 -24.50 -7.98 -23.68
N THR A 648 -24.61 -9.32 -23.70
CA THR A 648 -25.61 -10.02 -24.53
C THR A 648 -26.90 -10.35 -23.76
N GLY A 649 -26.89 -10.27 -22.43
CA GLY A 649 -28.01 -10.61 -21.56
C GLY A 649 -28.35 -12.10 -21.56
N THR A 650 -27.39 -12.96 -21.91
CA THR A 650 -27.61 -14.41 -22.11
C THR A 650 -26.53 -15.26 -21.46
N VAL A 651 -26.86 -16.53 -21.20
CA VAL A 651 -25.87 -17.55 -20.83
C VAL A 651 -25.24 -18.08 -22.13
N PRO A 652 -23.91 -18.11 -22.25
CA PRO A 652 -23.23 -18.60 -23.45
C PRO A 652 -23.57 -20.06 -23.78
N ALA A 653 -23.57 -20.40 -25.07
CA ALA A 653 -23.90 -21.74 -25.55
C ALA A 653 -23.03 -22.86 -24.92
N TRP A 654 -21.77 -22.56 -24.60
CA TRP A 654 -20.86 -23.52 -23.96
C TRP A 654 -21.29 -23.85 -22.51
N ALA A 655 -21.86 -22.89 -21.78
CA ALA A 655 -22.32 -23.08 -20.41
C ALA A 655 -23.67 -23.84 -20.40
N GLU A 656 -24.57 -23.52 -21.33
CA GLU A 656 -25.80 -24.30 -21.53
C GLU A 656 -25.49 -25.75 -21.92
N ALA A 657 -24.48 -25.98 -22.77
CA ALA A 657 -24.04 -27.33 -23.10
C ALA A 657 -23.56 -28.08 -21.85
N LEU A 658 -22.76 -27.46 -20.97
CA LEU A 658 -22.29 -28.05 -19.70
C LEU A 658 -23.41 -28.40 -18.73
N LEU A 659 -24.51 -27.64 -18.76
CA LEU A 659 -25.66 -27.84 -17.89
C LEU A 659 -26.74 -28.74 -18.49
N SER A 660 -26.56 -29.18 -19.74
CA SER A 660 -27.54 -30.03 -20.41
C SER A 660 -27.61 -31.37 -19.67
N PRO A 661 -28.81 -31.85 -19.29
CA PRO A 661 -29.01 -33.05 -18.46
C PRO A 661 -28.73 -34.38 -19.21
N ASP A 662 -27.89 -34.34 -20.25
CA ASP A 662 -27.45 -35.55 -20.96
C ASP A 662 -26.36 -36.22 -20.12
N ASP A 663 -26.77 -37.05 -19.17
CA ASP A 663 -25.91 -37.83 -18.25
C ASP A 663 -24.88 -38.75 -18.98
N ASP A 664 -24.96 -38.87 -20.31
CA ASP A 664 -24.12 -39.72 -21.15
C ASP A 664 -22.94 -38.97 -21.84
N VAL A 665 -22.84 -37.64 -21.73
CA VAL A 665 -21.77 -36.87 -22.40
C VAL A 665 -20.55 -36.67 -21.50
N THR A 666 -19.40 -37.23 -21.90
CA THR A 666 -18.13 -37.00 -21.20
C THR A 666 -17.49 -35.68 -21.61
N THR A 667 -17.17 -34.82 -20.65
CA THR A 667 -16.54 -33.52 -20.84
C THR A 667 -15.07 -33.52 -20.44
N PHE A 668 -14.19 -33.27 -21.41
CA PHE A 668 -12.78 -32.93 -21.20
C PHE A 668 -12.61 -31.42 -21.03
N VAL A 669 -11.72 -30.99 -20.15
CA VAL A 669 -11.45 -29.57 -19.92
C VAL A 669 -9.95 -29.27 -19.89
N THR A 670 -9.57 -28.08 -20.37
CA THR A 670 -8.24 -27.49 -20.14
C THR A 670 -8.40 -26.01 -19.76
N VAL A 671 -7.48 -25.51 -18.92
CA VAL A 671 -7.42 -24.09 -18.55
C VAL A 671 -6.05 -23.54 -18.87
N GLY A 672 -5.98 -22.43 -19.61
CA GLY A 672 -4.71 -21.77 -19.92
C GLY A 672 -4.80 -20.72 -21.02
N ARG A 673 -3.75 -19.89 -21.11
CA ARG A 673 -3.61 -18.90 -22.19
C ARG A 673 -3.56 -19.58 -23.56
N LEU A 674 -4.26 -19.05 -24.55
CA LEU A 674 -4.24 -19.58 -25.93
C LEU A 674 -2.95 -19.11 -26.65
N SER A 675 -1.83 -19.75 -26.33
CA SER A 675 -0.51 -19.36 -26.80
C SER A 675 0.33 -20.57 -27.22
N PRO A 676 1.37 -20.39 -28.06
CA PRO A 676 2.08 -21.51 -28.70
C PRO A 676 2.58 -22.59 -27.73
N GLU A 677 3.09 -22.19 -26.57
CA GLU A 677 3.62 -23.11 -25.56
C GLU A 677 2.57 -24.01 -24.90
N LYS A 678 1.30 -23.59 -24.87
CA LYS A 678 0.21 -24.41 -24.30
C LYS A 678 -0.31 -25.44 -25.29
N ASN A 679 -0.02 -25.23 -26.58
CA ASN A 679 -0.30 -26.16 -27.68
C ASN A 679 -1.70 -26.79 -27.63
N GLN A 680 -2.73 -25.96 -27.50
CA GLN A 680 -4.13 -26.42 -27.56
C GLN A 680 -4.48 -27.00 -28.94
N GLY A 681 -3.72 -26.68 -29.98
CA GLY A 681 -3.86 -27.30 -31.29
C GLY A 681 -3.64 -28.83 -31.24
N ARG A 682 -2.65 -29.31 -30.47
CA ARG A 682 -2.46 -30.75 -30.21
C ARG A 682 -3.70 -31.36 -29.56
N LEU A 683 -4.23 -30.70 -28.53
CA LEU A 683 -5.41 -31.17 -27.82
C LEU A 683 -6.64 -31.26 -28.73
N ILE A 684 -6.88 -30.27 -29.58
CA ILE A 684 -8.02 -30.26 -30.52
C ILE A 684 -7.90 -31.39 -31.55
N ARG A 685 -6.70 -31.61 -32.13
CA ARG A 685 -6.48 -32.71 -33.09
C ARG A 685 -6.61 -34.09 -32.46
N ALA A 686 -6.08 -34.24 -31.24
CA ALA A 686 -6.27 -35.46 -30.45
C ALA A 686 -7.75 -35.72 -30.13
N PHE A 687 -8.47 -34.67 -29.71
CA PHE A 687 -9.90 -34.75 -29.42
C PHE A 687 -10.73 -35.10 -30.65
N ALA A 688 -10.36 -34.61 -31.84
CA ALA A 688 -11.03 -35.00 -33.09
C ALA A 688 -11.07 -36.53 -33.29
N THR A 689 -9.96 -37.20 -32.98
CA THR A 689 -9.84 -38.66 -33.07
C THR A 689 -10.74 -39.36 -32.04
N VAL A 690 -10.75 -38.87 -30.81
CA VAL A 690 -11.57 -39.42 -29.72
C VAL A 690 -13.05 -39.21 -29.97
N HIS A 691 -13.45 -38.02 -30.42
CA HIS A 691 -14.83 -37.67 -30.70
C HIS A 691 -15.40 -38.44 -31.89
N ALA A 692 -14.59 -38.70 -32.92
CA ALA A 692 -15.00 -39.55 -34.04
C ALA A 692 -15.30 -41.00 -33.61
N ALA A 693 -14.55 -41.52 -32.62
CA ALA A 693 -14.77 -42.86 -32.07
C ALA A 693 -15.88 -42.90 -31.01
N ASN A 694 -16.07 -41.81 -30.26
CA ASN A 694 -17.10 -41.66 -29.24
C ASN A 694 -17.75 -40.26 -29.32
N PRO A 695 -18.85 -40.11 -30.08
CA PRO A 695 -19.52 -38.82 -30.28
C PRO A 695 -20.17 -38.24 -29.02
N GLN A 696 -20.31 -39.02 -27.95
CA GLN A 696 -20.80 -38.55 -26.65
C GLN A 696 -19.66 -37.94 -25.82
N THR A 697 -18.85 -37.09 -26.47
CA THR A 697 -17.72 -36.42 -25.82
C THR A 697 -17.67 -34.94 -26.19
N ARG A 698 -17.10 -34.13 -25.31
CA ARG A 698 -16.96 -32.69 -25.46
C ARG A 698 -15.59 -32.22 -24.97
N LEU A 699 -15.09 -31.13 -25.54
CA LEU A 699 -13.90 -30.44 -25.07
C LEU A 699 -14.21 -28.97 -24.76
N VAL A 700 -13.88 -28.53 -23.55
CA VAL A 700 -13.97 -27.13 -23.12
C VAL A 700 -12.56 -26.57 -22.89
N ILE A 701 -12.24 -25.48 -23.58
CA ILE A 701 -10.94 -24.80 -23.48
C ILE A 701 -11.19 -23.43 -22.84
N VAL A 702 -10.73 -23.27 -21.60
CA VAL A 702 -10.89 -22.05 -20.82
C VAL A 702 -9.67 -21.16 -20.93
N GLY A 703 -9.88 -19.93 -21.40
CA GLY A 703 -8.84 -18.91 -21.55
C GLY A 703 -8.93 -18.14 -22.86
N SER A 704 -8.10 -17.10 -22.97
CA SER A 704 -7.96 -16.30 -24.19
C SER A 704 -6.48 -16.12 -24.55
N GLY A 705 -6.20 -15.71 -25.78
CA GLY A 705 -4.82 -15.50 -26.21
C GLY A 705 -4.64 -15.29 -27.71
N PRO A 706 -3.40 -15.06 -28.16
CA PRO A 706 -3.10 -14.74 -29.56
C PRO A 706 -3.50 -15.83 -30.57
N LEU A 707 -3.67 -17.09 -30.14
CA LEU A 707 -4.03 -18.19 -31.04
C LEU A 707 -5.54 -18.40 -31.20
N GLU A 708 -6.38 -17.55 -30.63
CA GLU A 708 -7.83 -17.75 -30.61
C GLU A 708 -8.44 -17.92 -32.02
N ASP A 709 -8.07 -17.07 -32.97
CA ASP A 709 -8.54 -17.16 -34.36
C ASP A 709 -8.06 -18.44 -35.06
N GLU A 710 -6.80 -18.83 -34.84
CA GLU A 710 -6.21 -20.04 -35.41
C GLU A 710 -6.88 -21.32 -34.86
N LEU A 711 -7.17 -21.35 -33.56
CA LEU A 711 -7.83 -22.47 -32.90
C LEU A 711 -9.30 -22.59 -33.35
N ASN A 712 -10.02 -21.47 -33.52
CA ASN A 712 -11.37 -21.47 -34.08
C ASN A 712 -11.40 -22.01 -35.51
N ALA A 713 -10.44 -21.62 -36.35
CA ALA A 713 -10.32 -22.15 -37.71
C ALA A 713 -10.06 -23.66 -37.72
N LEU A 714 -9.18 -24.14 -36.82
CA LEU A 714 -8.90 -25.57 -36.66
C LEU A 714 -10.14 -26.37 -36.21
N ILE A 715 -10.92 -25.84 -35.27
CA ILE A 715 -12.19 -26.46 -34.82
C ILE A 715 -13.16 -26.62 -35.99
N ALA A 716 -13.30 -25.57 -36.81
CA ALA A 716 -14.17 -25.60 -37.98
C ALA A 716 -13.68 -26.57 -39.06
N GLU A 717 -12.36 -26.59 -39.34
CA GLU A 717 -11.74 -27.50 -40.31
C GLU A 717 -11.96 -28.97 -39.95
N LEU A 718 -11.86 -29.30 -38.66
CA LEU A 718 -12.04 -30.66 -38.15
C LEU A 718 -13.52 -31.05 -37.94
N GLY A 719 -14.47 -30.16 -38.24
CA GLY A 719 -15.90 -30.44 -38.10
C GLY A 719 -16.36 -30.56 -36.64
N LEU A 720 -15.66 -29.93 -35.70
CA LEU A 720 -15.89 -30.04 -34.25
C LEU A 720 -16.77 -28.92 -33.67
N THR A 721 -17.43 -28.14 -34.52
CA THR A 721 -18.36 -27.08 -34.10
C THR A 721 -19.50 -27.67 -33.28
N GLY A 722 -19.61 -27.25 -32.01
CA GLY A 722 -20.59 -27.78 -31.06
C GLY A 722 -20.08 -28.92 -30.17
N ALA A 723 -18.89 -29.45 -30.45
CA ALA A 723 -18.19 -30.43 -29.60
C ALA A 723 -16.97 -29.83 -28.88
N VAL A 724 -16.32 -28.81 -29.48
CA VAL A 724 -15.24 -28.03 -28.86
C VAL A 724 -15.71 -26.60 -28.60
N PHE A 725 -15.50 -26.12 -27.37
CA PHE A 725 -15.87 -24.77 -26.95
C PHE A 725 -14.66 -23.98 -26.46
N LEU A 726 -14.40 -22.82 -27.06
CA LEU A 726 -13.49 -21.80 -26.52
C LEU A 726 -14.31 -20.83 -25.67
N THR A 727 -14.07 -20.77 -24.36
CA THR A 727 -14.90 -19.95 -23.46
C THR A 727 -14.45 -18.50 -23.37
N GLY A 728 -13.26 -18.17 -23.90
CA GLY A 728 -12.57 -16.92 -23.58
C GLY A 728 -12.09 -16.89 -22.13
N MET A 729 -11.66 -15.71 -21.66
CA MET A 729 -11.21 -15.50 -20.29
C MET A 729 -12.39 -15.57 -19.31
N GLN A 730 -12.31 -16.48 -18.32
CA GLN A 730 -13.35 -16.68 -17.32
C GLN A 730 -12.90 -16.16 -15.95
N ARG A 731 -13.81 -15.49 -15.23
CA ARG A 731 -13.53 -14.97 -13.87
C ARG A 731 -13.37 -16.10 -12.85
N ASN A 732 -14.19 -17.14 -13.00
CA ASN A 732 -14.17 -18.34 -12.18
C ASN A 732 -14.01 -19.57 -13.09
N PRO A 733 -12.77 -20.03 -13.36
CA PRO A 733 -12.56 -21.26 -14.12
C PRO A 733 -12.88 -22.52 -13.30
N HIS A 734 -12.89 -22.45 -11.97
CA HIS A 734 -13.04 -23.61 -11.08
C HIS A 734 -14.43 -24.23 -11.17
N VAL A 735 -15.50 -23.43 -11.28
CA VAL A 735 -16.86 -23.94 -11.52
C VAL A 735 -16.96 -24.69 -12.85
N ILE A 736 -16.25 -24.25 -13.89
CA ILE A 736 -16.24 -24.93 -15.19
C ILE A 736 -15.50 -26.27 -15.09
N MET A 737 -14.35 -26.26 -14.41
CA MET A 737 -13.58 -27.48 -14.17
C MET A 737 -14.38 -28.50 -13.33
N ALA A 738 -15.14 -28.05 -12.34
CA ALA A 738 -15.95 -28.92 -11.49
C ALA A 738 -17.13 -29.58 -12.22
N HIS A 739 -17.57 -29.03 -13.36
CA HIS A 739 -18.58 -29.62 -14.25
C HIS A 739 -17.96 -30.48 -15.36
N ALA A 740 -16.65 -30.74 -15.34
CA ALA A 740 -15.97 -31.59 -16.30
C ALA A 740 -15.60 -32.94 -15.68
N ASP A 741 -15.35 -33.94 -16.53
CA ASP A 741 -15.05 -35.32 -16.11
C ASP A 741 -13.55 -35.61 -16.10
N CYS A 742 -12.77 -34.96 -16.97
CA CYS A 742 -11.33 -35.17 -17.07
C CYS A 742 -10.60 -33.88 -17.46
N PHE A 743 -9.53 -33.56 -16.73
CA PHE A 743 -8.63 -32.47 -17.08
C PHE A 743 -7.54 -32.96 -18.04
N VAL A 744 -7.28 -32.22 -19.12
CA VAL A 744 -6.26 -32.57 -20.11
C VAL A 744 -5.27 -31.42 -20.31
N LEU A 745 -3.98 -31.68 -20.13
CA LEU A 745 -2.92 -30.68 -20.37
C LEU A 745 -1.96 -31.12 -21.47
N SER A 746 -1.96 -30.39 -22.59
CA SER A 746 -1.16 -30.68 -23.80
C SER A 746 0.04 -29.74 -24.00
N SER A 747 0.49 -29.06 -22.95
CA SER A 747 1.54 -28.04 -23.04
C SER A 747 2.89 -28.59 -23.50
N ASP A 748 3.66 -27.77 -24.21
CA ASP A 748 4.99 -28.18 -24.68
C ASP A 748 6.06 -28.12 -23.59
N TYR A 749 5.93 -27.19 -22.66
CA TYR A 749 6.77 -27.05 -21.48
C TYR A 749 6.08 -26.18 -20.41
N GLU A 750 6.39 -26.44 -19.15
CA GLU A 750 5.91 -25.68 -17.97
C GLU A 750 6.99 -25.71 -16.88
N GLY A 751 7.12 -24.66 -16.07
CA GLY A 751 7.93 -24.77 -14.85
C GLY A 751 7.25 -25.62 -13.79
N GLN A 752 6.05 -25.20 -13.38
CA GLN A 752 5.10 -25.99 -12.61
C GLN A 752 3.67 -25.61 -13.04
N PRO A 753 2.88 -26.55 -13.60
CA PRO A 753 1.53 -26.25 -14.08
C PRO A 753 0.56 -26.10 -12.90
N MET A 754 0.32 -24.86 -12.46
CA MET A 754 -0.62 -24.56 -11.37
C MET A 754 -2.02 -25.14 -11.60
N VAL A 755 -2.48 -25.14 -12.86
CA VAL A 755 -3.79 -25.68 -13.26
C VAL A 755 -3.92 -27.20 -13.03
N ILE A 756 -2.81 -27.95 -13.00
CA ILE A 756 -2.84 -29.37 -12.59
C ILE A 756 -3.13 -29.46 -11.09
N LEU A 757 -2.51 -28.62 -10.25
CA LEU A 757 -2.81 -28.59 -8.81
C LEU A 757 -4.28 -28.20 -8.57
N GLU A 758 -4.81 -27.25 -9.34
CA GLU A 758 -6.21 -26.85 -9.29
C GLU A 758 -7.15 -28.03 -9.65
N ALA A 759 -6.84 -28.76 -10.72
CA ALA A 759 -7.60 -29.96 -11.12
C ALA A 759 -7.52 -31.08 -10.07
N LEU A 760 -6.36 -31.28 -9.46
CA LEU A 760 -6.15 -32.25 -8.38
C LEU A 760 -7.00 -31.91 -7.14
N VAL A 761 -7.10 -30.62 -6.77
CA VAL A 761 -7.97 -30.17 -5.65
C VAL A 761 -9.43 -30.50 -5.93
N LEU A 762 -9.88 -30.37 -7.18
CA LEU A 762 -11.24 -30.70 -7.60
C LEU A 762 -11.47 -32.22 -7.79
N GLY A 763 -10.45 -33.05 -7.56
CA GLY A 763 -10.55 -34.51 -7.70
C GLY A 763 -10.63 -35.00 -9.15
N LEU A 764 -10.33 -34.15 -10.14
CA LEU A 764 -10.41 -34.52 -11.55
C LEU A 764 -9.34 -35.55 -11.91
N PRO A 765 -9.70 -36.63 -12.63
CA PRO A 765 -8.75 -37.43 -13.40
C PRO A 765 -7.96 -36.56 -14.38
N ILE A 766 -6.66 -36.80 -14.50
CA ILE A 766 -5.74 -35.96 -15.27
C ILE A 766 -5.06 -36.76 -16.36
N VAL A 767 -5.10 -36.25 -17.59
CA VAL A 767 -4.25 -36.70 -18.70
C VAL A 767 -3.30 -35.57 -19.06
N THR A 768 -2.00 -35.83 -19.07
CA THR A 768 -1.01 -34.81 -19.47
C THR A 768 0.10 -35.40 -20.31
N VAL A 769 0.74 -34.57 -21.14
CA VAL A 769 1.87 -35.00 -21.97
C VAL A 769 3.19 -35.04 -21.19
N GLU A 770 4.14 -35.85 -21.66
CA GLU A 770 5.50 -35.88 -21.12
C GLU A 770 6.26 -34.61 -21.53
N PHE A 771 6.52 -33.74 -20.55
CA PHE A 771 7.49 -32.64 -20.63
C PHE A 771 8.40 -32.68 -19.40
N ALA A 772 9.48 -31.90 -19.40
CA ALA A 772 10.56 -32.02 -18.41
C ALA A 772 10.10 -32.05 -16.94
N SER A 773 9.10 -31.25 -16.57
CA SER A 773 8.56 -31.18 -15.20
C SER A 773 7.28 -32.00 -14.97
N ALA A 774 6.72 -32.65 -16.00
CA ALA A 774 5.42 -33.35 -15.92
C ALA A 774 5.37 -34.42 -14.81
N LYS A 775 6.46 -35.19 -14.66
CA LYS A 775 6.57 -36.25 -13.64
C LYS A 775 6.57 -35.72 -12.20
N ASN A 776 7.00 -34.48 -11.98
CA ASN A 776 6.96 -33.84 -10.66
C ASN A 776 5.67 -33.02 -10.45
N ALA A 777 4.96 -32.69 -11.53
CA ALA A 777 3.72 -31.93 -11.46
C ALA A 777 2.55 -32.78 -10.93
N LEU A 778 2.60 -34.10 -11.14
CA LEU A 778 1.63 -35.06 -10.62
C LEU A 778 2.16 -35.75 -9.36
N PRO A 779 1.40 -35.75 -8.24
CA PRO A 779 1.66 -36.63 -7.11
C PRO A 779 1.77 -38.10 -7.55
N ALA A 780 2.59 -38.89 -6.84
CA ALA A 780 2.78 -40.30 -7.15
C ALA A 780 1.43 -41.05 -7.14
N GLY A 781 1.12 -41.75 -8.22
CA GLY A 781 -0.13 -42.51 -8.37
C GLY A 781 -1.35 -41.70 -8.83
N SER A 782 -1.16 -40.45 -9.25
CA SER A 782 -2.24 -39.60 -9.80
C SER A 782 -2.05 -39.30 -11.28
N GLY A 783 -3.16 -39.24 -12.03
CA GLY A 783 -3.19 -38.92 -13.46
C GLY A 783 -2.45 -39.92 -14.36
N MET A 784 -2.38 -39.58 -15.64
CA MET A 784 -1.71 -40.35 -16.68
C MET A 784 -0.81 -39.43 -17.51
N VAL A 785 0.47 -39.79 -17.63
CA VAL A 785 1.44 -39.09 -18.49
C VAL A 785 1.59 -39.85 -19.79
N VAL A 786 1.32 -39.18 -20.91
CA VAL A 786 1.35 -39.77 -22.27
C VAL A 786 2.45 -39.14 -23.14
N PRO A 787 2.87 -39.78 -24.25
CA PRO A 787 3.78 -39.15 -25.19
C PRO A 787 3.28 -37.79 -25.68
N GLN A 788 4.20 -36.85 -25.92
CA GLN A 788 3.91 -35.48 -26.36
C GLN A 788 3.54 -35.39 -27.86
N THR A 789 2.58 -36.21 -28.30
CA THR A 789 2.05 -36.25 -29.68
C THR A 789 0.53 -36.15 -29.69
N ASP A 790 -0.06 -35.91 -30.85
CA ASP A 790 -1.52 -35.89 -31.00
C ASP A 790 -2.11 -37.27 -30.64
N GLU A 791 -1.44 -38.36 -31.06
CA GLU A 791 -1.84 -39.75 -30.77
C GLU A 791 -1.74 -40.06 -29.27
N GLY A 792 -0.66 -39.64 -28.60
CA GLY A 792 -0.50 -39.87 -27.16
C GLY A 792 -1.61 -39.22 -26.34
N VAL A 793 -1.99 -37.98 -26.68
CA VAL A 793 -3.11 -37.28 -26.02
C VAL A 793 -4.44 -37.98 -26.30
N ALA A 794 -4.66 -38.45 -27.53
CA ALA A 794 -5.86 -39.19 -27.90
C ALA A 794 -5.95 -40.53 -27.13
N ASP A 795 -4.84 -41.27 -27.03
CA ASP A 795 -4.75 -42.52 -26.27
C ASP A 795 -5.05 -42.30 -24.79
N GLY A 796 -4.56 -41.21 -24.20
CA GLY A 796 -4.83 -40.85 -22.81
C GLY A 796 -6.31 -40.51 -22.55
N MET A 797 -6.92 -39.71 -23.43
CA MET A 797 -8.37 -39.43 -23.37
C MET A 797 -9.20 -40.70 -23.58
N ALA A 798 -8.80 -41.59 -24.49
CA ALA A 798 -9.46 -42.87 -24.69
C ALA A 798 -9.28 -43.81 -23.48
N ALA A 799 -8.14 -43.77 -22.80
CA ALA A 799 -7.91 -44.50 -21.56
C ALA A 799 -8.81 -44.00 -20.44
N PHE A 800 -9.06 -42.69 -20.35
CA PHE A 800 -10.03 -42.13 -19.42
C PHE A 800 -11.43 -42.69 -19.66
N LEU A 801 -11.89 -42.72 -20.93
CA LEU A 801 -13.19 -43.31 -21.30
C LEU A 801 -13.31 -44.80 -20.95
N ARG A 802 -12.19 -45.52 -20.80
CA ARG A 802 -12.14 -46.93 -20.37
C ARG A 802 -12.02 -47.10 -18.84
N GLY A 803 -11.94 -46.00 -18.08
CA GLY A 803 -11.72 -46.03 -16.64
C GLY A 803 -10.28 -46.40 -16.24
N GLU A 804 -9.32 -46.26 -17.14
CA GLU A 804 -7.92 -46.62 -16.93
C GLU A 804 -7.07 -45.48 -16.35
N VAL A 805 -7.60 -44.24 -16.34
CA VAL A 805 -6.93 -43.09 -15.72
C VAL A 805 -7.26 -43.08 -14.22
N PRO A 806 -6.25 -43.15 -13.33
CA PRO A 806 -6.47 -43.16 -11.90
C PRO A 806 -7.22 -41.92 -11.41
N ALA A 807 -8.14 -42.11 -10.47
CA ALA A 807 -8.74 -41.01 -9.73
C ALA A 807 -7.67 -40.27 -8.91
N SER A 808 -7.78 -38.95 -8.85
CA SER A 808 -6.83 -38.09 -8.17
C SER A 808 -7.14 -38.02 -6.66
N VAL A 809 -6.39 -38.74 -5.82
CA VAL A 809 -6.38 -38.47 -4.37
C VAL A 809 -5.25 -37.49 -4.07
N PHE A 810 -5.60 -36.26 -3.68
CA PHE A 810 -4.64 -35.20 -3.43
C PHE A 810 -4.81 -34.59 -2.04
N ASP A 811 -3.87 -34.90 -1.14
CA ASP A 811 -3.77 -34.21 0.16
C ASP A 811 -3.07 -32.86 -0.03
N TYR A 812 -3.86 -31.85 -0.39
CA TYR A 812 -3.38 -30.48 -0.62
C TYR A 812 -2.80 -29.84 0.66
N HIS A 813 -3.26 -30.24 1.85
CA HIS A 813 -2.69 -29.75 3.12
C HIS A 813 -1.27 -30.29 3.34
N ALA A 814 -1.05 -31.59 3.13
CA ALA A 814 0.30 -32.17 3.20
C ALA A 814 1.22 -31.62 2.10
N TYR A 815 0.69 -31.42 0.90
CA TYR A 815 1.41 -30.80 -0.20
C TYR A 815 1.84 -29.36 0.14
N ASN A 816 0.93 -28.52 0.65
CA ASN A 816 1.25 -27.14 1.02
C ASN A 816 2.26 -27.06 2.16
N ARG A 817 2.14 -27.89 3.20
CA ARG A 817 3.15 -27.96 4.28
C ARG A 817 4.54 -28.26 3.72
N LYS A 818 4.63 -29.27 2.83
CA LYS A 818 5.90 -29.62 2.17
C LYS A 818 6.44 -28.47 1.31
N ALA A 819 5.59 -27.81 0.53
CA ALA A 819 5.98 -26.69 -0.33
C ALA A 819 6.48 -25.48 0.48
N VAL A 820 5.81 -25.16 1.58
CA VAL A 820 6.22 -24.09 2.51
C VAL A 820 7.54 -24.42 3.22
N ASP A 821 7.71 -25.66 3.70
CA ASP A 821 8.99 -26.10 4.28
C ASP A 821 10.15 -26.00 3.27
N GLN A 822 9.88 -26.35 2.01
CA GLN A 822 10.85 -26.18 0.93
C GLN A 822 11.14 -24.70 0.65
N PHE A 823 10.13 -23.83 0.69
CA PHE A 823 10.33 -22.38 0.58
C PHE A 823 11.27 -21.87 1.69
N TYR A 824 11.03 -22.22 2.95
CA TYR A 824 11.90 -21.80 4.07
C TYR A 824 13.32 -22.32 3.92
N ARG A 825 13.52 -23.59 3.52
CA ARG A 825 14.86 -24.12 3.24
C ARG A 825 15.53 -23.41 2.07
N ALA A 826 14.79 -23.13 1.00
CA ALA A 826 15.33 -22.51 -0.20
C ALA A 826 15.77 -21.06 0.00
N ILE A 827 15.17 -20.32 0.92
CA ILE A 827 15.65 -18.98 1.30
C ILE A 827 16.72 -19.03 2.41
N GLY A 828 16.94 -20.21 3.01
CA GLY A 828 17.89 -20.42 4.10
C GLY A 828 17.36 -20.03 5.49
N ALA A 829 16.03 -20.08 5.70
CA ALA A 829 15.31 -19.71 6.91
C ALA A 829 15.07 -20.85 7.93
N THR A 830 15.57 -22.06 7.67
CA THR A 830 15.46 -23.14 8.66
C THR A 830 16.53 -23.03 9.75
N ALA A 831 16.13 -23.26 11.00
CA ALA A 831 17.06 -23.51 12.11
C ALA A 831 18.02 -24.66 11.73
N ASP A 832 19.27 -24.57 12.17
CA ASP A 832 20.24 -25.66 12.06
C ASP A 832 19.57 -26.99 12.47
N GLU A 833 19.81 -28.05 11.69
CA GLU A 833 19.48 -29.41 12.11
C GLU A 833 19.96 -29.59 13.56
N PRO A 834 19.16 -30.20 14.46
CA PRO A 834 19.69 -30.60 15.74
C PRO A 834 20.89 -31.52 15.48
N GLN A 835 22.09 -31.05 15.84
CA GLN A 835 23.32 -31.84 15.83
C GLN A 835 23.00 -33.20 16.48
N PRO A 836 23.29 -34.34 15.82
CA PRO A 836 23.00 -35.63 16.42
C PRO A 836 23.79 -35.75 17.73
N VAL A 837 23.05 -35.97 18.82
CA VAL A 837 23.57 -36.18 20.19
C VAL A 837 24.50 -37.38 20.23
#